data_AF-A0A2N1P0T8-F1
#
_entry.id   AF-A0A2N1P0T8-F1
#
_cell.length_a   1.000
_cell.length_b   1.000
_cell.length_c   1.000
_cell.angle_alpha   90.00
_cell.angle_beta   90.00
_cell.angle_gamma   90.00
#
_symmetry.space_group_name_H-M   'P 1'
#
loop_
_entity.id
_entity.type
_entity.pdbx_description
1 polymer ?
#
loop_
_entity_poly.entity_id
_entity_poly.type
_entity_poly.pdbx_seq_one_letter_code
_entity_poly.pdbx_strand_id
1 'polypeptide(L)'
;MTVFNNFNGLCTNPKIINSNYDDGGFLYTCYKQDTASIVWTSYSAPSIIDGTIKEKYSGEVGNITRYDLTYMFPTEGRGYAIVNGFLSNTQSTLSQWVVLANFITNDGQTKGTFVIFSQSTETSAIKSIPRCNIAYQLYGYSCILYIESTEKTFINIDFTSKGAVLNSQMFNVSQLNNNNQLYDVRNLWKGGECFVITEQLDQNVRGYVYSNDGIYNNTWNLPDTYTNTSKIFGIFPDNTVWAIATGSSIAANQWITVYSTALTTYSTVQGDTGYGSYSILSTVPERNAVIKPGLNQITIAYVMSNIEPSTGYITISQKNPNGIGNDFVRTKIPASSSPSGTTNNANNVTINGSLVTVKLEDYIFDRGNATYVVKIDDDFVEVNGQNLIGGSWQVSTEPGSGKNEPGGTRSSILLTPDGTKNYLEIKKKDDVKTYVNGLSDEISRALAIEKGRIFIPYERYQYNRNTREDQILLRVDVKDTNMPDQPSSNALRNSLDKSVLSKGTSSIPIGPYTESLDSTYGSPESPHLWKRYRYILIGVIIGLFLLILFALIARKKFQGGRNFFTIVVFPLILVDFVLDIIVLAVHGRDLKWFFICGWVFFLVPILFNIIISWFLIDYQLNHSKPTEHWWKENPRTALGFTLLSCIDLEALNVVSSRCAGYNALNARFTEKGRKRVLISILFITFIEDVPQLIIYALYQKYIVITEIIPILVLSSSCIILLFKIISFIYLMFIYKPHRTLTSTVDKIDDTNSDTASVETGGGGAPTSETTARRQAGVTELGNIGRSSETRTDDDNNDNEIKAEKAGLTKGGFLAGDIYGEKSQTSKQITEEKIVEEDSSEEETFEEKEIKYTEEQQETGEQEETTTTTTTYITEDVSGDTTEINPNTGISSSQSEVTETVTTEDGDTTTTITKTFYE
;
A
#
# COMPACT_ATOMS: atom_id res chain seq x y z
N MET A 1 -12.99 23.72 25.31
CA MET A 1 -12.82 25.17 25.04
C MET A 1 -11.37 25.49 25.35
N THR A 2 -10.53 25.59 24.33
CA THR A 2 -9.10 25.85 24.51
C THR A 2 -8.92 27.31 24.91
N VAL A 3 -8.35 27.56 26.09
CA VAL A 3 -7.99 28.92 26.50
C VAL A 3 -6.69 29.27 25.78
N PHE A 4 -6.79 30.07 24.72
CA PHE A 4 -5.61 30.69 24.14
C PHE A 4 -4.94 31.56 25.19
N ASN A 5 -3.61 31.49 25.29
CA ASN A 5 -2.86 32.47 26.07
C ASN A 5 -3.14 33.85 25.47
N ASN A 6 -3.90 34.68 26.19
CA ASN A 6 -4.06 36.08 25.84
C ASN A 6 -2.67 36.71 25.72
N PHE A 7 -2.48 37.64 24.80
CA PHE A 7 -1.29 38.50 24.80
C PHE A 7 -1.32 39.38 26.07
N ASN A 8 -0.75 38.87 27.17
CA ASN A 8 -1.06 39.20 28.59
C ASN A 8 -1.14 40.70 28.95
N GLY A 9 -2.22 41.38 28.56
CA GLY A 9 -2.38 42.83 28.66
C GLY A 9 -1.45 43.66 27.76
N LEU A 10 -0.66 43.03 26.88
CA LEU A 10 0.45 43.65 26.15
C LEU A 10 0.03 44.39 24.86
N CYS A 11 -1.19 44.20 24.40
CA CYS A 11 -1.70 44.82 23.17
C CYS A 11 -3.23 44.88 23.16
N THR A 12 -3.76 45.66 22.20
CA THR A 12 -5.18 46.00 22.05
C THR A 12 -5.78 45.38 20.79
N ASN A 13 -7.09 45.50 20.63
CA ASN A 13 -7.81 45.13 19.39
C ASN A 13 -7.46 43.73 18.84
N PRO A 14 -7.60 42.65 19.64
CA PRO A 14 -7.34 41.30 19.15
C PRO A 14 -8.31 40.91 18.03
N LYS A 15 -7.78 40.33 16.94
CA LYS A 15 -8.57 39.78 15.82
C LYS A 15 -8.10 38.37 15.45
N ILE A 16 -9.06 37.52 15.10
CA ILE A 16 -8.83 36.22 14.45
C ILE A 16 -9.23 36.37 12.98
N ILE A 17 -8.37 35.90 12.07
CA ILE A 17 -8.61 35.80 10.63
C ILE A 17 -8.48 34.33 10.28
N ASN A 18 -9.59 33.68 9.93
CA ASN A 18 -9.56 32.29 9.48
C ASN A 18 -8.97 32.20 8.07
N SER A 19 -8.33 31.07 7.75
CA SER A 19 -8.02 30.72 6.38
C SER A 19 -9.29 30.42 5.58
N ASN A 20 -9.22 30.50 4.25
CA ASN A 20 -10.30 30.05 3.35
C ASN A 20 -10.34 28.51 3.20
N TYR A 21 -9.37 27.79 3.77
CA TYR A 21 -9.19 26.35 3.62
C TYR A 21 -9.23 25.65 4.97
N ASP A 22 -9.89 24.50 5.05
CA ASP A 22 -10.02 23.70 6.27
C ASP A 22 -8.66 23.25 6.84
N ASP A 23 -7.62 23.14 5.99
CA ASP A 23 -6.24 22.79 6.37
C ASP A 23 -5.36 24.01 6.74
N GLY A 24 -5.79 25.23 6.42
CA GLY A 24 -5.00 26.47 6.54
C GLY A 24 -5.01 27.13 7.91
N GLY A 25 -5.87 26.70 8.84
CA GLY A 25 -5.94 27.21 10.21
C GLY A 25 -6.41 28.67 10.30
N PHE A 26 -5.76 29.45 11.17
CA PHE A 26 -6.11 30.87 11.39
C PHE A 26 -4.92 31.71 11.87
N LEU A 27 -4.98 33.02 11.60
CA LEU A 27 -4.08 34.03 12.16
C LEU A 27 -4.76 34.73 13.34
N TYR A 28 -4.10 34.74 14.50
CA TYR A 28 -4.43 35.60 15.62
C TYR A 28 -3.53 36.84 15.59
N THR A 29 -4.08 38.02 15.84
CA THR A 29 -3.37 39.30 15.75
C THR A 29 -3.77 40.24 16.87
N CYS A 30 -2.88 41.17 17.25
CA CYS A 30 -3.20 42.29 18.13
C CYS A 30 -2.38 43.53 17.81
N TYR A 31 -2.88 44.71 18.20
CA TYR A 31 -2.25 46.01 17.94
C TYR A 31 -1.50 46.54 19.17
N LYS A 32 -0.20 46.75 19.00
CA LYS A 32 0.74 47.22 20.01
C LYS A 32 1.02 48.70 19.78
N GLN A 33 0.39 49.54 20.61
CA GLN A 33 0.30 50.97 20.38
C GLN A 33 1.65 51.70 20.52
N ASP A 34 2.51 51.27 21.44
CA ASP A 34 3.81 51.90 21.73
C ASP A 34 4.80 51.80 20.56
N THR A 35 4.68 50.75 19.74
CA THR A 35 5.54 50.48 18.57
C THR A 35 4.82 50.69 17.23
N ALA A 36 3.57 51.17 17.24
CA ALA A 36 2.71 51.34 16.07
C ALA A 36 2.75 50.11 15.14
N SER A 37 2.47 48.93 15.70
CA SER A 37 2.67 47.64 15.03
C SER A 37 1.59 46.62 15.34
N ILE A 38 1.47 45.60 14.48
CA ILE A 38 0.63 44.43 14.70
C ILE A 38 1.52 43.23 15.00
N VAL A 39 1.37 42.68 16.20
CA VAL A 39 1.92 41.36 16.56
C VAL A 39 0.94 40.30 16.07
N TRP A 40 1.46 39.22 15.51
CA TRP A 40 0.65 38.14 14.93
C TRP A 40 1.22 36.76 15.28
N THR A 41 0.31 35.79 15.38
CA THR A 41 0.60 34.37 15.61
C THR A 41 -0.30 33.53 14.72
N SER A 42 0.30 32.61 13.96
CA SER A 42 -0.40 31.67 13.09
C SER A 42 -0.57 30.32 13.77
N TYR A 43 -1.77 29.75 13.66
CA TYR A 43 -2.16 28.48 14.26
C TYR A 43 -2.58 27.47 13.20
N SER A 44 -2.34 26.19 13.46
CA SER A 44 -2.80 25.09 12.61
C SER A 44 -4.32 24.99 12.57
N ALA A 45 -4.84 24.30 11.56
CA ALA A 45 -6.16 23.69 11.67
C ALA A 45 -6.22 22.75 12.90
N PRO A 46 -7.40 22.52 13.50
CA PRO A 46 -7.57 21.51 14.54
C PRO A 46 -7.25 20.11 14.01
N SER A 47 -6.42 19.37 14.74
CA SER A 47 -6.11 17.97 14.44
C SER A 47 -7.37 17.10 14.43
N ILE A 48 -7.53 16.29 13.40
CA ILE A 48 -8.70 15.40 13.21
C ILE A 48 -8.71 14.26 14.27
N ILE A 49 -7.56 13.95 14.86
CA ILE A 49 -7.37 12.83 15.80
C ILE A 49 -7.79 13.20 17.23
N ASP A 50 -7.41 14.40 17.69
CA ASP A 50 -7.50 14.81 19.10
C ASP A 50 -8.02 16.26 19.30
N GLY A 51 -8.33 16.98 18.22
CA GLY A 51 -8.78 18.37 18.26
C GLY A 51 -7.70 19.39 18.63
N THR A 52 -6.42 18.99 18.72
CA THR A 52 -5.34 19.91 19.11
C THR A 52 -5.07 20.97 18.05
N ILE A 53 -4.77 22.19 18.51
CA ILE A 53 -4.35 23.33 17.69
C ILE A 53 -2.92 23.65 18.11
N LYS A 54 -2.01 23.81 17.14
CA LYS A 54 -0.59 24.08 17.37
C LYS A 54 -0.23 25.47 16.83
N GLU A 55 0.58 26.23 17.58
CA GLU A 55 1.24 27.41 17.04
C GLU A 55 2.23 26.97 15.94
N LYS A 56 2.26 27.71 14.83
CA LYS A 56 3.20 27.47 13.73
C LYS A 56 4.34 28.50 13.74
N TYR A 57 3.97 29.77 13.61
CA TYR A 57 4.90 30.91 13.49
C TYR A 57 4.28 32.16 14.10
N SER A 58 5.11 33.04 14.66
CA SER A 58 4.69 34.35 15.17
C SER A 58 5.68 35.45 14.78
N GLY A 59 5.23 36.70 14.76
CA GLY A 59 6.02 37.85 14.29
C GLY A 59 5.35 39.20 14.52
N GLU A 60 5.94 40.27 13.97
CA GLU A 60 5.46 41.65 14.13
C GLU A 60 5.55 42.42 12.79
N VAL A 61 4.53 43.21 12.45
CA VAL A 61 4.49 44.09 11.27
C VAL A 61 4.35 45.55 11.73
N GLY A 62 5.36 46.36 11.44
CA GLY A 62 5.43 47.77 11.86
C GLY A 62 4.73 48.76 10.91
N ASN A 63 4.89 50.05 11.22
CA ASN A 63 4.34 51.19 10.46
C ASN A 63 2.80 51.22 10.37
N ILE A 64 2.11 50.65 11.36
CA ILE A 64 0.65 50.65 11.50
C ILE A 64 0.23 51.85 12.35
N THR A 65 0.40 53.07 11.84
CA THR A 65 0.14 54.30 12.63
C THR A 65 -1.36 54.58 12.85
N ARG A 66 -2.24 53.93 12.08
CA ARG A 66 -3.70 54.01 12.22
C ARG A 66 -4.34 52.63 12.09
N TYR A 67 -4.54 51.96 13.22
CA TYR A 67 -5.19 50.64 13.26
C TYR A 67 -6.64 50.66 12.71
N ASP A 68 -7.34 51.80 12.84
CA ASP A 68 -8.69 51.99 12.31
C ASP A 68 -8.75 52.07 10.77
N LEU A 69 -7.61 52.28 10.11
CA LEU A 69 -7.43 52.12 8.67
C LEU A 69 -6.70 50.81 8.31
N THR A 70 -6.87 49.74 9.10
CA THR A 70 -6.27 48.43 8.82
C THR A 70 -7.31 47.34 8.51
N TYR A 71 -7.14 46.68 7.36
CA TYR A 71 -7.84 45.45 6.99
C TYR A 71 -6.89 44.26 6.98
N MET A 72 -7.40 43.05 7.25
CA MET A 72 -6.63 41.81 7.23
C MET A 72 -7.48 40.69 6.62
N PHE A 73 -6.90 39.87 5.75
CA PHE A 73 -7.61 38.83 4.99
C PHE A 73 -6.69 37.65 4.61
N PRO A 74 -7.21 36.43 4.38
CA PRO A 74 -6.42 35.29 3.95
C PRO A 74 -6.05 35.36 2.45
N THR A 75 -4.95 34.70 2.06
CA THR A 75 -4.47 34.61 0.67
C THR A 75 -4.59 33.19 0.12
N GLU A 76 -4.47 33.05 -1.21
CA GLU A 76 -4.58 31.78 -1.93
C GLU A 76 -3.56 30.74 -1.43
N GLY A 77 -2.32 31.20 -1.16
CA GLY A 77 -1.23 30.39 -0.63
C GLY A 77 -1.34 30.01 0.86
N ARG A 78 -2.57 29.89 1.40
CA ARG A 78 -2.87 29.64 2.83
C ARG A 78 -2.21 30.65 3.80
N GLY A 79 -1.78 31.80 3.29
CA GLY A 79 -1.18 32.89 4.04
C GLY A 79 -2.21 33.97 4.39
N TYR A 80 -1.71 35.15 4.76
CA TYR A 80 -2.53 36.30 5.16
C TYR A 80 -1.93 37.61 4.63
N ALA A 81 -2.77 38.61 4.47
CA ALA A 81 -2.39 39.96 4.07
C ALA A 81 -2.86 40.97 5.13
N ILE A 82 -2.03 41.98 5.39
CA ILE A 82 -2.32 43.13 6.26
C ILE A 82 -2.17 44.40 5.41
N VAL A 83 -3.27 45.12 5.24
CA VAL A 83 -3.35 46.36 4.46
C VAL A 83 -3.64 47.52 5.41
N ASN A 84 -2.79 48.55 5.41
CA ASN A 84 -2.91 49.72 6.29
C ASN A 84 -2.86 51.04 5.51
N GLY A 85 -3.75 51.97 5.83
CA GLY A 85 -3.74 53.34 5.33
C GLY A 85 -3.25 54.35 6.38
N PHE A 86 -2.42 55.31 5.96
CA PHE A 86 -2.00 56.44 6.80
C PHE A 86 -1.69 57.70 5.97
N LEU A 87 -1.38 58.79 6.68
CA LEU A 87 -0.96 60.06 6.08
C LEU A 87 0.57 60.20 6.17
N SER A 88 1.25 60.15 5.03
CA SER A 88 2.69 60.37 4.92
C SER A 88 3.01 61.87 4.91
N ASN A 89 3.97 62.27 5.73
CA ASN A 89 4.40 63.67 5.95
C ASN A 89 5.92 63.81 5.79
N THR A 90 6.44 63.59 4.60
CA THR A 90 7.85 63.80 4.23
C THR A 90 8.19 65.30 4.14
N GLN A 91 9.24 65.75 4.83
CA GLN A 91 9.58 67.18 5.05
C GLN A 91 10.01 67.99 3.80
N SER A 92 9.74 67.51 2.59
CA SER A 92 10.10 68.14 1.31
C SER A 92 9.03 67.98 0.22
N THR A 93 7.89 67.39 0.52
CA THR A 93 6.77 67.18 -0.44
C THR A 93 5.43 67.58 0.19
N LEU A 94 4.40 67.73 -0.63
CA LEU A 94 3.02 67.75 -0.12
C LEU A 94 2.72 66.44 0.63
N SER A 95 1.89 66.54 1.67
CA SER A 95 1.37 65.38 2.40
C SER A 95 0.56 64.47 1.47
N GLN A 96 0.67 63.16 1.67
CA GLN A 96 0.00 62.17 0.84
C GLN A 96 -0.67 61.09 1.68
N TRP A 97 -1.91 60.74 1.34
CA TRP A 97 -2.51 59.49 1.79
C TRP A 97 -1.80 58.33 1.09
N VAL A 98 -1.38 57.34 1.86
CA VAL A 98 -0.68 56.15 1.37
C VAL A 98 -1.38 54.92 1.94
N VAL A 99 -1.61 53.91 1.11
CA VAL A 99 -2.03 52.58 1.56
C VAL A 99 -0.94 51.57 1.23
N LEU A 100 -0.53 50.82 2.25
CA LEU A 100 0.51 49.82 2.19
C LEU A 100 -0.05 48.41 2.37
N ALA A 101 0.48 47.45 1.62
CA ALA A 101 0.23 46.02 1.77
C ALA A 101 1.48 45.29 2.29
N ASN A 102 1.26 44.36 3.22
CA ASN A 102 2.23 43.39 3.71
C ASN A 102 1.59 42.00 3.68
N PHE A 103 2.38 40.98 3.36
CA PHE A 103 1.93 39.59 3.31
C PHE A 103 2.68 38.74 4.33
N ILE A 104 1.99 37.78 4.93
CA ILE A 104 2.53 36.73 5.80
C ILE A 104 2.31 35.42 5.04
N THR A 105 3.38 34.75 4.60
CA THR A 105 3.26 33.48 3.87
C THR A 105 3.09 32.29 4.82
N ASN A 106 2.62 31.16 4.30
CA ASN A 106 2.26 29.96 5.08
C ASN A 106 3.47 29.29 5.79
N ASP A 107 4.70 29.68 5.44
CA ASP A 107 5.97 29.33 6.08
C ASP A 107 6.43 30.36 7.13
N GLY A 108 5.63 31.38 7.42
CA GLY A 108 5.89 32.39 8.44
C GLY A 108 6.70 33.61 7.99
N GLN A 109 7.16 33.69 6.74
CA GLN A 109 7.89 34.86 6.26
C GLN A 109 6.98 36.07 6.03
N THR A 110 7.49 37.28 6.29
CA THR A 110 6.84 38.54 5.90
C THR A 110 7.40 39.07 4.59
N LYS A 111 6.51 39.40 3.64
CA LYS A 111 6.85 39.99 2.33
C LYS A 111 6.17 41.35 2.20
N GLY A 112 6.96 42.40 2.02
CA GLY A 112 6.49 43.79 2.05
C GLY A 112 7.66 44.76 2.23
N THR A 113 7.42 46.07 2.39
CA THR A 113 6.12 46.74 2.45
C THR A 113 5.81 47.45 1.13
N PHE A 114 4.67 47.13 0.50
CA PHE A 114 4.34 47.61 -0.84
C PHE A 114 3.35 48.77 -0.84
N VAL A 115 3.59 49.82 -1.61
CA VAL A 115 2.62 50.91 -1.86
C VAL A 115 1.60 50.45 -2.89
N ILE A 116 0.33 50.30 -2.50
CA ILE A 116 -0.77 49.95 -3.40
C ILE A 116 -1.67 51.15 -3.74
N PHE A 117 -1.55 52.26 -2.99
CA PHE A 117 -2.23 53.52 -3.29
C PHE A 117 -1.42 54.71 -2.78
N SER A 118 -1.42 55.81 -3.54
CA SER A 118 -0.97 57.12 -3.07
C SER A 118 -1.78 58.26 -3.70
N GLN A 119 -2.12 59.29 -2.92
CA GLN A 119 -2.91 60.45 -3.35
C GLN A 119 -2.55 61.69 -2.52
N SER A 120 -2.60 62.89 -3.09
CA SER A 120 -2.36 64.13 -2.33
C SER A 120 -3.51 64.45 -1.35
N THR A 121 -3.23 65.26 -0.33
CA THR A 121 -4.24 65.69 0.66
C THR A 121 -5.31 66.65 0.13
N GLU A 122 -5.22 67.10 -1.12
CA GLU A 122 -6.15 68.09 -1.69
C GLU A 122 -7.51 67.48 -2.07
N THR A 123 -7.58 66.15 -2.23
CA THR A 123 -8.73 65.43 -2.79
C THR A 123 -9.47 64.56 -1.77
N SER A 124 -9.74 65.11 -0.58
CA SER A 124 -10.38 64.43 0.57
C SER A 124 -9.52 63.34 1.25
N ALA A 125 -10.04 62.79 2.36
CA ALA A 125 -9.35 61.84 3.23
C ALA A 125 -9.92 60.43 3.16
N ILE A 126 -9.03 59.43 3.27
CA ILE A 126 -9.43 58.02 3.46
C ILE A 126 -10.11 57.88 4.83
N LYS A 127 -11.35 57.40 4.83
CA LYS A 127 -12.16 57.21 6.03
C LYS A 127 -12.10 55.79 6.57
N SER A 128 -12.10 54.80 5.68
CA SER A 128 -11.95 53.38 6.03
C SER A 128 -11.49 52.58 4.82
N ILE A 129 -10.99 51.37 5.11
CA ILE A 129 -10.77 50.30 4.12
C ILE A 129 -11.87 49.26 4.39
N PRO A 130 -13.09 49.39 3.82
CA PRO A 130 -14.21 48.49 4.15
C PRO A 130 -14.02 47.03 3.71
N ARG A 131 -13.21 46.76 2.68
CA ARG A 131 -13.02 45.41 2.13
C ARG A 131 -11.63 45.27 1.52
N CYS A 132 -10.93 44.19 1.87
CA CYS A 132 -9.86 43.62 1.04
C CYS A 132 -10.04 42.10 0.99
N ASN A 133 -9.85 41.48 -0.18
CA ASN A 133 -9.92 40.03 -0.35
C ASN A 133 -9.15 39.60 -1.61
N ILE A 134 -9.04 38.29 -1.84
CA ILE A 134 -8.67 37.70 -3.12
C ILE A 134 -9.58 38.24 -4.24
N ALA A 135 -8.99 38.53 -5.40
CA ALA A 135 -9.67 39.02 -6.59
C ALA A 135 -10.16 37.84 -7.45
N TYR A 136 -11.26 37.20 -7.03
CA TYR A 136 -11.83 35.96 -7.61
C TYR A 136 -12.10 35.93 -9.13
N GLN A 137 -11.90 37.05 -9.81
CA GLN A 137 -12.22 37.28 -11.22
C GLN A 137 -11.00 37.67 -12.06
N LEU A 138 -9.88 37.94 -11.39
CA LEU A 138 -8.59 38.34 -11.94
C LEU A 138 -7.56 37.38 -11.33
N TYR A 139 -6.43 37.90 -10.87
CA TYR A 139 -5.42 37.18 -10.09
C TYR A 139 -4.83 38.12 -9.05
N GLY A 140 -4.49 37.61 -7.87
CA GLY A 140 -4.09 38.43 -6.72
C GLY A 140 -5.28 39.01 -5.97
N TYR A 141 -5.19 40.28 -5.58
CA TYR A 141 -5.97 40.86 -4.51
C TYR A 141 -6.69 42.13 -4.94
N SER A 142 -7.77 42.43 -4.23
CA SER A 142 -8.64 43.55 -4.54
C SER A 142 -9.08 44.22 -3.23
N CYS A 143 -8.92 45.55 -3.15
CA CYS A 143 -9.23 46.37 -1.97
C CYS A 143 -10.15 47.54 -2.36
N ILE A 144 -11.18 47.76 -1.56
CA ILE A 144 -12.03 48.95 -1.64
C ILE A 144 -11.57 49.96 -0.59
N LEU A 145 -11.26 51.18 -1.01
CA LEU A 145 -11.06 52.34 -0.14
C LEU A 145 -12.33 53.21 -0.13
N TYR A 146 -12.70 53.76 1.02
CA TYR A 146 -13.79 54.74 1.14
C TYR A 146 -13.23 56.13 1.45
N ILE A 147 -13.52 57.12 0.59
CA ILE A 147 -13.05 58.50 0.70
C ILE A 147 -14.22 59.41 1.11
N GLU A 148 -14.09 60.08 2.26
CA GLU A 148 -15.14 60.96 2.77
C GLU A 148 -15.19 62.25 1.93
N SER A 149 -16.21 62.29 1.08
CA SER A 149 -16.42 63.24 -0.01
C SER A 149 -17.88 63.69 -0.03
N THR A 150 -18.21 64.67 -0.88
CA THR A 150 -19.61 65.08 -1.10
C THR A 150 -20.44 63.99 -1.78
N GLU A 151 -19.82 63.18 -2.65
CA GLU A 151 -20.51 62.19 -3.50
C GLU A 151 -20.42 60.73 -3.00
N LYS A 152 -19.75 60.52 -1.85
CA LYS A 152 -19.48 59.21 -1.24
C LYS A 152 -18.74 58.26 -2.19
N THR A 153 -17.57 58.75 -2.60
CA THR A 153 -16.63 58.09 -3.50
C THR A 153 -15.90 56.91 -2.85
N PHE A 154 -15.81 55.83 -3.61
CA PHE A 154 -15.02 54.63 -3.35
C PHE A 154 -13.99 54.44 -4.45
N ILE A 155 -12.92 53.72 -4.13
CA ILE A 155 -11.92 53.26 -5.12
C ILE A 155 -11.73 51.76 -4.93
N ASN A 156 -11.99 50.97 -5.98
CA ASN A 156 -11.52 49.59 -6.05
C ASN A 156 -10.09 49.58 -6.62
N ILE A 157 -9.18 48.84 -6.00
CA ILE A 157 -7.77 48.73 -6.36
C ILE A 157 -7.43 47.25 -6.44
N ASP A 158 -7.02 46.78 -7.62
CA ASP A 158 -6.61 45.41 -7.86
C ASP A 158 -5.08 45.34 -7.96
N PHE A 159 -4.43 44.43 -7.24
CA PHE A 159 -2.97 44.37 -7.07
C PHE A 159 -2.44 42.97 -6.74
N THR A 160 -1.14 42.75 -6.91
CA THR A 160 -0.48 41.45 -6.73
C THR A 160 0.29 41.29 -5.41
N SER A 161 0.69 40.06 -5.08
CA SER A 161 1.62 39.68 -4.00
C SER A 161 2.95 40.46 -3.97
N LYS A 162 3.38 40.99 -5.12
CA LYS A 162 4.59 41.80 -5.28
C LYS A 162 4.30 43.31 -5.27
N GLY A 163 3.08 43.72 -4.92
CA GLY A 163 2.68 45.13 -4.81
C GLY A 163 2.39 45.82 -6.14
N ALA A 164 2.54 45.15 -7.29
CA ALA A 164 2.20 45.73 -8.58
C ALA A 164 0.67 45.90 -8.67
N VAL A 165 0.22 47.16 -8.81
CA VAL A 165 -1.18 47.53 -9.04
C VAL A 165 -1.53 47.22 -10.50
N LEU A 166 -2.62 46.47 -10.68
CA LEU A 166 -3.16 46.04 -11.96
C LEU A 166 -4.23 47.01 -12.48
N ASN A 167 -5.09 47.48 -11.58
CA ASN A 167 -6.19 48.40 -11.88
C ASN A 167 -6.50 49.30 -10.67
N SER A 168 -7.07 50.48 -10.91
CA SER A 168 -7.56 51.38 -9.87
C SER A 168 -8.72 52.20 -10.43
N GLN A 169 -9.93 51.96 -9.91
CA GLN A 169 -11.17 52.50 -10.45
C GLN A 169 -12.02 53.18 -9.38
N MET A 170 -12.39 54.43 -9.66
CA MET A 170 -13.16 55.29 -8.77
C MET A 170 -14.65 55.29 -9.15
N PHE A 171 -15.54 55.17 -8.16
CA PHE A 171 -16.99 55.16 -8.35
C PHE A 171 -17.74 55.70 -7.12
N ASN A 172 -19.02 56.04 -7.28
CA ASN A 172 -19.87 56.61 -6.21
C ASN A 172 -21.04 55.66 -5.89
N VAL A 173 -21.27 55.36 -4.61
CA VAL A 173 -22.38 54.48 -4.18
C VAL A 173 -23.62 55.32 -3.89
N SER A 174 -24.46 55.49 -4.91
CA SER A 174 -25.60 56.44 -4.92
C SER A 174 -26.63 56.26 -3.78
N GLN A 175 -26.77 55.05 -3.21
CA GLN A 175 -27.69 54.81 -2.09
C GLN A 175 -27.11 55.24 -0.72
N LEU A 176 -25.79 55.46 -0.63
CA LEU A 176 -25.15 55.95 0.59
C LEU A 176 -25.30 57.48 0.70
N ASN A 177 -26.38 57.91 1.34
CA ASN A 177 -26.69 59.32 1.61
C ASN A 177 -26.69 59.62 3.13
N ASN A 178 -26.93 60.87 3.52
CA ASN A 178 -26.86 61.32 4.92
C ASN A 178 -27.80 60.58 5.90
N ASN A 179 -28.88 59.97 5.44
CA ASN A 179 -29.84 59.20 6.25
C ASN A 179 -29.44 57.72 6.43
N ASN A 180 -28.36 57.30 5.76
CA ASN A 180 -27.89 55.93 5.69
C ASN A 180 -26.43 55.88 6.19
N GLN A 181 -25.94 54.70 6.58
CA GLN A 181 -24.54 54.51 6.94
C GLN A 181 -24.00 53.22 6.33
N LEU A 182 -22.78 53.27 5.77
CA LEU A 182 -22.06 52.08 5.35
C LEU A 182 -21.80 51.21 6.58
N TYR A 183 -22.23 49.96 6.51
CA TYR A 183 -22.00 48.96 7.55
C TYR A 183 -20.85 48.02 7.17
N ASP A 184 -20.83 47.54 5.92
CA ASP A 184 -19.93 46.50 5.45
C ASP A 184 -19.88 46.47 3.91
N VAL A 185 -18.88 45.83 3.32
CA VAL A 185 -18.86 45.50 1.88
C VAL A 185 -18.32 44.09 1.67
N ARG A 186 -19.10 43.24 0.99
CA ARG A 186 -18.76 41.84 0.74
C ARG A 186 -18.51 41.59 -0.74
N ASN A 187 -17.47 40.81 -1.06
CA ASN A 187 -17.24 40.33 -2.41
C ASN A 187 -18.34 39.32 -2.81
N LEU A 188 -18.71 39.31 -4.09
CA LEU A 188 -19.41 38.20 -4.70
C LEU A 188 -18.39 37.26 -5.36
N TRP A 189 -18.48 35.97 -5.06
CA TRP A 189 -17.53 34.96 -5.53
C TRP A 189 -17.54 34.80 -7.06
N LYS A 190 -18.70 34.98 -7.69
CA LYS A 190 -18.85 35.03 -9.16
C LYS A 190 -18.88 36.46 -9.73
N GLY A 191 -18.42 37.45 -8.97
CA GLY A 191 -18.23 38.82 -9.47
C GLY A 191 -19.27 39.84 -9.05
N GLY A 192 -18.78 41.06 -8.85
CA GLY A 192 -19.46 42.16 -8.20
C GLY A 192 -19.20 42.24 -6.69
N GLU A 193 -19.83 43.24 -6.08
CA GLU A 193 -19.66 43.64 -4.68
C GLU A 193 -21.02 43.95 -4.08
N CYS A 194 -21.28 43.50 -2.85
CA CYS A 194 -22.48 43.84 -2.11
C CYS A 194 -22.14 44.90 -1.04
N PHE A 195 -22.51 46.15 -1.32
CA PHE A 195 -22.45 47.27 -0.40
C PHE A 195 -23.61 47.21 0.58
N VAL A 196 -23.29 47.01 1.86
CA VAL A 196 -24.29 46.81 2.91
C VAL A 196 -24.40 48.08 3.74
N ILE A 197 -25.60 48.66 3.78
CA ILE A 197 -25.89 49.90 4.50
C ILE A 197 -26.98 49.68 5.56
N THR A 198 -26.90 50.44 6.66
CA THR A 198 -27.99 50.58 7.64
C THR A 198 -28.76 51.87 7.36
N GLU A 199 -30.10 51.82 7.40
CA GLU A 199 -30.93 53.03 7.44
C GLU A 199 -31.15 53.53 8.87
N GLN A 200 -31.01 54.84 9.09
CA GLN A 200 -31.07 55.41 10.44
C GLN A 200 -32.48 55.40 11.05
N LEU A 201 -33.53 55.27 10.23
CA LEU A 201 -34.94 55.36 10.67
C LEU A 201 -35.52 54.02 11.16
N ASP A 202 -35.18 52.91 10.51
CA ASP A 202 -35.68 51.56 10.86
C ASP A 202 -34.58 50.64 11.45
N GLN A 203 -33.31 51.08 11.42
CA GLN A 203 -32.10 50.28 11.72
C GLN A 203 -31.97 49.00 10.89
N ASN A 204 -32.73 48.89 9.79
CA ASN A 204 -32.72 47.75 8.90
C ASN A 204 -31.45 47.78 8.05
N VAL A 205 -30.93 46.60 7.75
CA VAL A 205 -29.77 46.42 6.88
C VAL A 205 -30.27 46.08 5.49
N ARG A 206 -29.69 46.73 4.47
CA ARG A 206 -29.98 46.47 3.04
C ARG A 206 -28.69 46.42 2.24
N GLY A 207 -28.60 45.46 1.31
CA GLY A 207 -27.45 45.25 0.43
C GLY A 207 -27.74 45.72 -0.99
N TYR A 208 -26.79 46.44 -1.58
CA TYR A 208 -26.83 46.97 -2.93
C TYR A 208 -25.65 46.43 -3.72
N VAL A 209 -25.93 45.84 -4.87
CA VAL A 209 -24.97 45.08 -5.66
C VAL A 209 -24.42 45.91 -6.81
N TYR A 210 -23.10 45.99 -6.85
CA TYR A 210 -22.31 46.71 -7.84
C TYR A 210 -21.45 45.72 -8.64
N SER A 211 -21.04 46.05 -9.86
CA SER A 211 -19.99 45.33 -10.58
C SER A 211 -18.59 45.72 -10.08
N ASN A 212 -17.54 44.99 -10.49
CA ASN A 212 -16.14 45.32 -10.19
C ASN A 212 -15.76 46.74 -10.66
N ASP A 213 -16.40 47.21 -11.74
CA ASP A 213 -16.26 48.54 -12.33
C ASP A 213 -17.05 49.63 -11.57
N GLY A 214 -17.71 49.29 -10.47
CA GLY A 214 -18.51 50.24 -9.69
C GLY A 214 -19.86 50.60 -10.31
N ILE A 215 -20.41 49.77 -11.21
CA ILE A 215 -21.73 50.00 -11.81
C ILE A 215 -22.81 49.37 -10.94
N TYR A 216 -23.77 50.16 -10.46
CA TYR A 216 -24.92 49.64 -9.73
C TYR A 216 -25.78 48.72 -10.61
N ASN A 217 -26.09 47.52 -10.12
CA ASN A 217 -26.85 46.51 -10.85
C ASN A 217 -28.21 46.18 -10.19
N ASN A 218 -28.22 45.81 -8.91
CA ASN A 218 -29.44 45.30 -8.24
C ASN A 218 -29.36 45.43 -6.71
N THR A 219 -30.39 45.00 -5.98
CA THR A 219 -30.28 44.73 -4.54
C THR A 219 -29.71 43.33 -4.27
N TRP A 220 -29.45 43.02 -3.00
CA TRP A 220 -29.10 41.68 -2.53
C TRP A 220 -30.25 40.64 -2.58
N ASN A 221 -31.45 41.04 -3.00
CA ASN A 221 -32.61 40.17 -3.27
C ASN A 221 -33.02 39.23 -2.10
N LEU A 222 -32.83 39.66 -0.85
CA LEU A 222 -33.49 39.04 0.31
C LEU A 222 -34.98 39.43 0.36
N PRO A 223 -35.87 38.60 0.94
CA PRO A 223 -37.32 38.88 0.94
C PRO A 223 -37.70 40.07 1.84
N ASP A 224 -38.40 41.07 1.27
CA ASP A 224 -38.85 42.29 1.97
C ASP A 224 -39.90 42.05 3.08
N THR A 225 -40.37 40.81 3.27
CA THR A 225 -41.31 40.43 4.34
C THR A 225 -40.68 40.39 5.74
N TYR A 226 -39.38 40.65 5.86
CA TYR A 226 -38.62 40.57 7.10
C TYR A 226 -37.69 41.77 7.31
N THR A 227 -37.37 42.07 8.57
CA THR A 227 -36.47 43.17 8.97
C THR A 227 -35.13 42.61 9.46
N ASN A 228 -34.03 43.01 8.82
CA ASN A 228 -32.68 42.50 9.03
C ASN A 228 -31.91 43.30 10.09
N THR A 229 -32.54 43.56 11.24
CA THR A 229 -32.00 44.39 12.33
C THR A 229 -30.83 43.75 13.08
N SER A 230 -30.63 42.43 12.98
CA SER A 230 -29.55 41.70 13.65
C SER A 230 -28.14 42.09 13.18
N LYS A 231 -28.05 42.57 11.92
CA LYS A 231 -26.82 42.79 11.16
C LYS A 231 -25.93 41.54 10.95
N ILE A 232 -26.48 40.34 11.17
CA ILE A 232 -25.79 39.07 10.90
C ILE A 232 -26.21 38.56 9.52
N PHE A 233 -25.26 38.48 8.60
CA PHE A 233 -25.45 38.01 7.22
C PHE A 233 -24.14 37.45 6.64
N GLY A 234 -24.24 36.82 5.47
CA GLY A 234 -23.09 36.38 4.68
C GLY A 234 -23.49 36.07 3.23
N ILE A 235 -22.50 35.66 2.43
CA ILE A 235 -22.69 35.32 1.00
C ILE A 235 -21.95 34.01 0.71
N PHE A 236 -22.67 33.03 0.18
CA PHE A 236 -22.14 31.73 -0.19
C PHE A 236 -21.37 31.78 -1.53
N PRO A 237 -20.49 30.80 -1.83
CA PRO A 237 -19.72 30.72 -3.09
C PRO A 237 -20.56 30.66 -4.38
N ASP A 238 -21.85 30.36 -4.29
CA ASP A 238 -22.77 30.38 -5.42
C ASP A 238 -23.35 31.78 -5.73
N ASN A 239 -23.02 32.80 -4.93
CA ASN A 239 -23.63 34.13 -4.83
C ASN A 239 -25.03 34.17 -4.17
N THR A 240 -25.44 33.15 -3.41
CA THR A 240 -26.64 33.25 -2.54
C THR A 240 -26.31 34.03 -1.27
N VAL A 241 -27.08 35.08 -0.99
CA VAL A 241 -26.99 35.88 0.24
C VAL A 241 -27.85 35.24 1.31
N TRP A 242 -27.39 35.24 2.56
CA TRP A 242 -28.17 34.81 3.73
C TRP A 242 -28.11 35.87 4.83
N ALA A 243 -29.17 35.99 5.62
CA ALA A 243 -29.22 36.87 6.80
C ALA A 243 -30.08 36.30 7.93
N ILE A 244 -29.85 36.76 9.16
CA ILE A 244 -30.72 36.48 10.31
C ILE A 244 -31.72 37.63 10.46
N ALA A 245 -33.00 37.35 10.26
CA ALA A 245 -34.05 38.34 10.23
C ALA A 245 -35.07 38.18 11.38
N THR A 246 -35.82 39.26 11.60
CA THR A 246 -36.99 39.33 12.49
C THR A 246 -38.20 39.85 11.70
N GLY A 247 -39.41 39.83 12.26
CA GLY A 247 -40.58 40.36 11.54
C GLY A 247 -41.87 40.27 12.35
N SER A 248 -42.90 40.97 11.91
CA SER A 248 -44.24 40.98 12.54
C SER A 248 -44.99 39.64 12.42
N SER A 249 -44.54 38.76 11.52
CA SER A 249 -45.01 37.38 11.34
C SER A 249 -44.25 36.35 12.20
N ILE A 250 -43.25 36.78 12.96
CA ILE A 250 -42.39 35.94 13.81
C ILE A 250 -42.73 36.22 15.28
N ALA A 251 -42.75 35.21 16.14
CA ALA A 251 -43.04 35.40 17.55
C ALA A 251 -41.93 36.22 18.23
N ALA A 252 -42.29 37.00 19.27
CA ALA A 252 -41.31 37.76 20.04
C ALA A 252 -40.20 36.85 20.58
N ASN A 253 -38.94 37.30 20.44
CA ASN A 253 -37.72 36.56 20.77
C ASN A 253 -37.40 35.33 19.88
N GLN A 254 -37.98 35.23 18.68
CA GLN A 254 -37.53 34.30 17.64
C GLN A 254 -36.80 35.02 16.50
N TRP A 255 -35.91 34.30 15.83
CA TRP A 255 -35.17 34.73 14.64
C TRP A 255 -35.36 33.68 13.53
N ILE A 256 -35.21 34.09 12.27
CA ILE A 256 -35.21 33.17 11.12
C ILE A 256 -34.02 33.45 10.20
N THR A 257 -33.44 32.40 9.61
CA THR A 257 -32.47 32.58 8.52
C THR A 257 -33.23 32.75 7.21
N VAL A 258 -33.05 33.90 6.55
CA VAL A 258 -33.55 34.18 5.21
C VAL A 258 -32.43 33.98 4.18
N TYR A 259 -32.81 33.63 2.95
CA TYR A 259 -31.91 33.42 1.83
C TYR A 259 -32.43 34.18 0.60
N SER A 260 -31.53 34.67 -0.24
CA SER A 260 -31.88 35.24 -1.55
C SER A 260 -32.04 34.14 -2.59
N THR A 261 -32.45 34.50 -3.81
CA THR A 261 -32.02 33.74 -4.98
C THR A 261 -30.52 33.95 -5.21
N ALA A 262 -29.82 32.96 -5.76
CA ALA A 262 -28.42 33.11 -6.15
C ALA A 262 -28.28 34.31 -7.12
N LEU A 263 -27.47 35.30 -6.75
CA LEU A 263 -27.27 36.48 -7.58
C LEU A 263 -26.47 36.11 -8.84
N THR A 264 -26.84 36.68 -9.98
CA THR A 264 -26.09 36.52 -11.24
C THR A 264 -24.64 36.99 -11.08
N THR A 265 -23.76 36.55 -11.98
CA THR A 265 -22.46 37.21 -12.12
C THR A 265 -22.68 38.66 -12.55
N TYR A 266 -22.08 39.60 -11.82
CA TYR A 266 -21.97 41.00 -12.22
C TYR A 266 -20.52 41.32 -12.60
N SER A 267 -19.81 40.33 -13.16
CA SER A 267 -18.46 40.49 -13.68
C SER A 267 -18.46 41.32 -14.94
N THR A 268 -17.42 42.15 -15.05
CA THR A 268 -17.01 42.84 -16.26
C THR A 268 -15.82 42.15 -16.95
N VAL A 269 -15.31 41.06 -16.36
CA VAL A 269 -14.17 40.28 -16.86
C VAL A 269 -14.65 39.02 -17.57
N GLN A 270 -14.12 38.76 -18.75
CA GLN A 270 -14.44 37.56 -19.53
C GLN A 270 -13.66 36.35 -18.96
N GLY A 271 -14.32 35.47 -18.20
CA GLY A 271 -13.63 34.30 -17.62
C GLY A 271 -14.44 33.18 -16.98
N ASP A 272 -15.78 33.28 -16.81
CA ASP A 272 -16.56 32.15 -16.25
C ASP A 272 -16.77 31.03 -17.28
N THR A 273 -15.74 30.22 -17.44
CA THR A 273 -15.73 28.96 -18.19
C THR A 273 -16.49 27.84 -17.44
N GLY A 274 -16.94 28.09 -16.21
CA GLY A 274 -17.68 27.16 -15.35
C GLY A 274 -16.82 26.06 -14.70
N TYR A 275 -15.54 26.32 -14.47
CA TYR A 275 -14.64 25.47 -13.66
C TYR A 275 -14.52 25.93 -12.20
N GLY A 276 -15.19 27.04 -11.83
CA GLY A 276 -15.08 27.66 -10.50
C GLY A 276 -13.90 28.62 -10.32
N SER A 277 -13.03 28.73 -11.34
CA SER A 277 -11.93 29.70 -11.40
C SER A 277 -11.92 30.41 -12.75
N TYR A 278 -11.63 31.72 -12.73
CA TYR A 278 -11.45 32.57 -13.91
C TYR A 278 -10.05 32.42 -14.53
N SER A 279 -9.12 31.73 -13.85
CA SER A 279 -7.77 31.45 -14.37
C SER A 279 -7.73 30.28 -15.35
N ILE A 280 -8.74 29.39 -15.35
CA ILE A 280 -8.80 28.17 -16.17
C ILE A 280 -9.61 28.42 -17.44
N LEU A 281 -8.96 28.26 -18.59
CA LEU A 281 -9.58 28.40 -19.91
C LEU A 281 -10.30 27.11 -20.34
N SER A 282 -9.64 25.96 -20.20
CA SER A 282 -10.22 24.65 -20.55
C SER A 282 -9.44 23.48 -19.92
N THR A 283 -10.00 22.27 -19.97
CA THR A 283 -9.33 21.03 -19.56
C THR A 283 -9.52 19.95 -20.62
N VAL A 284 -8.55 19.03 -20.69
CA VAL A 284 -8.66 17.75 -21.41
C VAL A 284 -8.44 16.64 -20.38
N PRO A 285 -9.42 15.77 -20.11
CA PRO A 285 -10.79 15.78 -20.62
C PRO A 285 -11.60 16.98 -20.10
N GLU A 286 -12.61 17.38 -20.88
CA GLU A 286 -13.49 18.51 -20.58
C GLU A 286 -14.43 18.23 -19.39
N ARG A 287 -14.99 19.28 -18.79
CA ARG A 287 -16.04 19.17 -17.77
C ARG A 287 -17.23 18.34 -18.27
N ASN A 288 -17.60 17.32 -17.50
CA ASN A 288 -18.66 16.35 -17.73
C ASN A 288 -18.40 15.40 -18.93
N ALA A 289 -17.17 15.33 -19.44
CA ALA A 289 -16.81 14.37 -20.47
C ALA A 289 -16.89 12.92 -19.95
N VAL A 290 -17.20 12.00 -20.87
CA VAL A 290 -17.12 10.55 -20.63
C VAL A 290 -15.80 10.03 -21.18
N ILE A 291 -15.00 9.39 -20.34
CA ILE A 291 -13.65 8.91 -20.64
C ILE A 291 -13.56 7.38 -20.55
N LYS A 292 -12.56 6.78 -21.20
CA LYS A 292 -12.27 5.35 -21.03
C LYS A 292 -11.55 5.09 -19.71
N PRO A 293 -11.87 4.00 -18.98
CA PRO A 293 -11.09 3.58 -17.83
C PRO A 293 -9.60 3.40 -18.19
N GLY A 294 -8.71 3.74 -17.26
CA GLY A 294 -7.26 3.70 -17.45
C GLY A 294 -6.65 4.95 -18.13
N LEU A 295 -7.37 6.08 -18.15
CA LEU A 295 -6.82 7.37 -18.58
C LEU A 295 -5.58 7.75 -17.74
N ASN A 296 -4.45 7.98 -18.41
CA ASN A 296 -3.12 8.17 -17.81
C ASN A 296 -2.59 9.63 -17.89
N GLN A 297 -3.41 10.57 -18.34
CA GLN A 297 -3.03 11.99 -18.44
C GLN A 297 -4.27 12.89 -18.33
N ILE A 298 -4.09 14.06 -17.71
CA ILE A 298 -4.97 15.22 -17.88
C ILE A 298 -4.15 16.45 -18.27
N THR A 299 -4.75 17.40 -18.97
CA THR A 299 -4.13 18.68 -19.34
C THR A 299 -5.08 19.82 -18.99
N ILE A 300 -4.55 20.93 -18.48
CA ILE A 300 -5.25 22.13 -18.06
C ILE A 300 -4.65 23.30 -18.85
N ALA A 301 -5.51 24.10 -19.50
CA ALA A 301 -5.12 25.34 -20.15
C ALA A 301 -5.50 26.53 -19.27
N TYR A 302 -4.54 27.38 -18.95
CA TYR A 302 -4.76 28.62 -18.23
C TYR A 302 -4.97 29.80 -19.19
N VAL A 303 -5.67 30.83 -18.73
CA VAL A 303 -5.86 32.10 -19.47
C VAL A 303 -4.55 32.88 -19.58
N MET A 304 -3.63 32.68 -18.62
CA MET A 304 -2.36 33.38 -18.51
C MET A 304 -1.20 32.52 -19.07
N SER A 305 -0.20 33.18 -19.65
CA SER A 305 1.09 32.56 -20.02
C SER A 305 2.12 32.70 -18.91
N ASN A 306 3.23 31.97 -19.03
CA ASN A 306 4.33 31.91 -18.06
C ASN A 306 3.85 31.38 -16.69
N ILE A 307 3.13 30.26 -16.74
CA ILE A 307 2.70 29.49 -15.56
C ILE A 307 3.94 28.81 -14.94
N GLU A 308 4.09 28.92 -13.62
CA GLU A 308 5.15 28.28 -12.82
C GLU A 308 4.51 27.43 -11.69
N PRO A 309 5.15 26.33 -11.23
CA PRO A 309 4.60 25.46 -10.20
C PRO A 309 4.73 26.09 -8.81
N SER A 310 3.68 26.03 -7.99
CA SER A 310 3.66 26.59 -6.64
C SER A 310 3.45 25.48 -5.57
N THR A 311 2.87 25.79 -4.41
CA THR A 311 2.80 24.91 -3.22
C THR A 311 1.62 23.94 -3.18
N GLY A 312 0.63 24.14 -4.03
CA GLY A 312 -0.64 23.43 -4.02
C GLY A 312 -0.63 22.08 -4.73
N TYR A 313 -1.82 21.48 -4.78
CA TYR A 313 -2.02 20.12 -5.25
C TYR A 313 -3.21 19.98 -6.20
N ILE A 314 -3.14 18.99 -7.08
CA ILE A 314 -4.32 18.40 -7.72
C ILE A 314 -4.76 17.19 -6.91
N THR A 315 -6.02 17.17 -6.50
CA THR A 315 -6.66 16.04 -5.83
C THR A 315 -7.68 15.41 -6.77
N ILE A 316 -7.58 14.11 -7.00
CA ILE A 316 -8.57 13.36 -7.79
C ILE A 316 -9.30 12.40 -6.85
N SER A 317 -10.63 12.52 -6.80
CA SER A 317 -11.50 11.71 -5.95
C SER A 317 -12.58 11.03 -6.77
N GLN A 318 -12.86 9.76 -6.50
CA GLN A 318 -14.00 9.04 -7.06
C GLN A 318 -15.24 9.31 -6.19
N LYS A 319 -16.36 9.66 -6.83
CA LYS A 319 -17.61 9.86 -6.11
C LYS A 319 -18.10 8.59 -5.44
N ASN A 320 -18.63 8.74 -4.22
CA ASN A 320 -19.26 7.65 -3.50
C ASN A 320 -20.57 7.23 -4.20
N PRO A 321 -20.70 6.00 -4.76
CA PRO A 321 -21.85 5.60 -5.57
C PRO A 321 -23.19 5.65 -4.83
N ASN A 322 -23.16 5.56 -3.50
CA ASN A 322 -24.36 5.56 -2.65
C ASN A 322 -24.78 6.97 -2.23
N GLY A 323 -23.97 8.01 -2.50
CA GLY A 323 -24.20 9.39 -2.05
C GLY A 323 -24.16 9.60 -0.52
N ILE A 324 -23.79 8.58 0.25
CA ILE A 324 -23.79 8.58 1.72
C ILE A 324 -22.35 8.44 2.22
N GLY A 325 -21.81 9.52 2.76
CA GLY A 325 -20.42 9.65 3.20
C GLY A 325 -19.50 10.28 2.14
N ASN A 326 -18.25 10.54 2.54
CA ASN A 326 -17.27 11.27 1.72
C ASN A 326 -16.90 10.52 0.44
N ASP A 327 -16.41 11.28 -0.56
CA ASP A 327 -15.82 10.75 -1.78
C ASP A 327 -14.46 10.08 -1.52
N PHE A 328 -14.11 9.09 -2.33
CA PHE A 328 -12.87 8.31 -2.19
C PHE A 328 -11.73 9.00 -2.92
N VAL A 329 -10.82 9.66 -2.19
CA VAL A 329 -9.58 10.18 -2.77
C VAL A 329 -8.80 9.02 -3.43
N ARG A 330 -8.28 9.28 -4.63
CA ARG A 330 -7.46 8.34 -5.42
C ARG A 330 -5.98 8.73 -5.39
N THR A 331 -5.72 10.02 -5.58
CA THR A 331 -4.38 10.61 -5.55
C THR A 331 -4.43 12.08 -5.15
N LYS A 332 -3.33 12.57 -4.56
CA LYS A 332 -3.02 13.99 -4.36
C LYS A 332 -1.62 14.25 -4.92
N ILE A 333 -1.52 15.05 -5.98
CA ILE A 333 -0.30 15.29 -6.75
C ILE A 333 0.16 16.75 -6.54
N PRO A 334 1.38 17.02 -6.03
CA PRO A 334 1.90 18.37 -5.89
C PRO A 334 2.28 18.96 -7.25
N ALA A 335 2.27 20.30 -7.36
CA ALA A 335 2.69 20.99 -8.58
C ALA A 335 4.19 20.84 -8.88
N SER A 336 5.02 20.87 -7.84
CA SER A 336 6.46 20.64 -7.89
C SER A 336 6.81 19.28 -7.31
N SER A 337 7.78 18.60 -7.91
CA SER A 337 8.38 17.38 -7.37
C SER A 337 9.17 17.72 -6.09
N SER A 338 8.84 17.08 -4.97
CA SER A 338 9.60 17.24 -3.73
C SER A 338 11.09 16.89 -3.95
N PRO A 339 12.06 17.69 -3.48
CA PRO A 339 13.49 17.34 -3.53
C PRO A 339 13.90 16.11 -2.71
N SER A 340 12.97 15.50 -1.97
CA SER A 340 13.21 14.50 -0.93
C SER A 340 13.53 13.07 -1.43
N GLY A 341 14.64 12.91 -2.16
CA GLY A 341 15.56 11.79 -2.03
C GLY A 341 15.12 10.35 -2.37
N THR A 342 13.86 10.07 -2.70
CA THR A 342 13.39 8.73 -3.10
C THR A 342 13.38 8.58 -4.62
N THR A 343 14.06 7.55 -5.10
CA THR A 343 14.28 7.33 -6.54
C THR A 343 13.00 6.97 -7.29
N ASN A 344 12.98 7.32 -8.58
CA ASN A 344 11.96 6.95 -9.59
C ASN A 344 10.64 7.74 -9.61
N ASN A 345 10.42 8.72 -8.74
CA ASN A 345 9.33 9.70 -8.93
C ASN A 345 9.69 10.68 -10.07
N ALA A 346 9.35 10.33 -11.31
CA ALA A 346 9.37 11.26 -12.42
C ALA A 346 8.41 12.43 -12.16
N ASN A 347 8.68 13.61 -12.75
CA ASN A 347 7.81 14.78 -12.58
C ASN A 347 6.42 14.49 -13.17
N ASN A 348 5.45 14.23 -12.30
CA ASN A 348 4.06 13.97 -12.68
C ASN A 348 3.42 15.20 -13.32
N VAL A 349 3.87 16.41 -12.98
CA VAL A 349 3.44 17.67 -13.59
C VAL A 349 4.51 18.17 -14.56
N THR A 350 4.08 18.66 -15.72
CA THR A 350 4.92 19.29 -16.75
C THR A 350 4.20 20.54 -17.24
N ILE A 351 4.88 21.69 -17.24
CA ILE A 351 4.30 22.99 -17.57
C ILE A 351 5.00 23.56 -18.81
N ASN A 352 4.22 24.09 -19.76
CA ASN A 352 4.72 24.70 -20.99
C ASN A 352 3.83 25.90 -21.38
N GLY A 353 4.34 27.11 -21.17
CA GLY A 353 3.63 28.36 -21.48
C GLY A 353 2.39 28.57 -20.59
N SER A 354 1.21 28.26 -21.13
CA SER A 354 -0.09 28.28 -20.42
C SER A 354 -0.70 26.89 -20.21
N LEU A 355 -0.04 25.83 -20.69
CA LEU A 355 -0.51 24.45 -20.61
C LEU A 355 0.19 23.70 -19.48
N VAL A 356 -0.60 23.18 -18.54
CA VAL A 356 -0.14 22.26 -17.48
C VAL A 356 -0.62 20.85 -17.82
N THR A 357 0.30 19.90 -17.92
CA THR A 357 0.01 18.48 -18.17
C THR A 357 0.38 17.66 -16.96
N VAL A 358 -0.51 16.75 -16.56
CA VAL A 358 -0.38 15.90 -15.38
C VAL A 358 -0.47 14.44 -15.82
N LYS A 359 0.61 13.69 -15.62
CA LYS A 359 0.67 12.24 -15.79
C LYS A 359 0.02 11.56 -14.60
N LEU A 360 -0.76 10.53 -14.88
CA LEU A 360 -1.57 9.80 -13.92
C LEU A 360 -1.31 8.30 -14.04
N GLU A 361 -1.30 7.61 -12.91
CA GLU A 361 -1.27 6.15 -12.90
C GLU A 361 -2.59 5.54 -13.36
N ASP A 362 -2.48 4.38 -14.03
CA ASP A 362 -3.61 3.60 -14.57
C ASP A 362 -4.69 3.27 -13.53
N TYR A 363 -4.34 3.16 -12.25
CA TYR A 363 -5.27 2.91 -11.16
C TYR A 363 -6.16 4.10 -10.77
N ILE A 364 -5.95 5.31 -11.30
CA ILE A 364 -6.73 6.48 -10.85
C ILE A 364 -8.14 6.46 -11.42
N PHE A 365 -8.28 6.32 -12.73
CA PHE A 365 -9.57 6.24 -13.44
C PHE A 365 -9.93 4.77 -13.79
N ASP A 366 -9.88 3.87 -12.81
CA ASP A 366 -9.89 2.41 -13.01
C ASP A 366 -11.26 1.72 -12.80
N ARG A 367 -12.33 2.47 -12.54
CA ARG A 367 -13.71 1.95 -12.45
C ARG A 367 -14.48 2.23 -13.75
N GLY A 368 -15.35 1.31 -14.15
CA GLY A 368 -16.39 1.61 -15.14
C GLY A 368 -17.56 2.40 -14.52
N ASN A 369 -18.31 3.13 -15.33
CA ASN A 369 -19.56 3.80 -14.95
C ASN A 369 -19.47 4.63 -13.64
N ALA A 370 -18.34 5.29 -13.41
CA ALA A 370 -18.03 6.01 -12.17
C ALA A 370 -17.73 7.48 -12.46
N THR A 371 -18.28 8.38 -11.65
CA THR A 371 -17.94 9.81 -11.70
C THR A 371 -16.79 10.12 -10.77
N TYR A 372 -15.85 10.91 -11.25
CA TYR A 372 -14.70 11.42 -10.51
C TYR A 372 -14.76 12.95 -10.46
N VAL A 373 -14.27 13.53 -9.36
CA VAL A 373 -14.02 14.96 -9.20
C VAL A 373 -12.52 15.18 -9.31
N VAL A 374 -12.10 16.08 -10.19
CA VAL A 374 -10.75 16.66 -10.18
C VAL A 374 -10.86 18.03 -9.53
N LYS A 375 -10.07 18.27 -8.47
CA LYS A 375 -9.93 19.57 -7.80
C LYS A 375 -8.48 20.04 -7.89
N ILE A 376 -8.28 21.30 -8.23
CA ILE A 376 -7.01 22.02 -8.14
C ILE A 376 -7.10 22.95 -6.91
N ASP A 377 -6.06 23.01 -6.07
CA ASP A 377 -5.95 24.01 -5.00
C ASP A 377 -5.48 25.38 -5.56
N ASP A 378 -5.85 26.47 -4.89
CA ASP A 378 -5.61 27.87 -5.33
C ASP A 378 -4.14 28.31 -5.30
N ASP A 379 -3.26 27.45 -4.81
CA ASP A 379 -1.81 27.62 -4.80
C ASP A 379 -1.08 26.56 -5.65
N PHE A 380 -1.79 25.82 -6.51
CA PHE A 380 -1.16 24.82 -7.38
C PHE A 380 -0.18 25.45 -8.39
N VAL A 381 -0.51 26.59 -8.98
CA VAL A 381 0.41 27.32 -9.87
C VAL A 381 0.40 28.81 -9.58
N GLU A 382 1.49 29.47 -9.98
CA GLU A 382 1.61 30.93 -9.96
C GLU A 382 1.99 31.49 -11.33
N VAL A 383 1.81 32.80 -11.50
CA VAL A 383 2.40 33.58 -12.59
C VAL A 383 3.13 34.76 -12.00
N ASN A 384 4.41 34.93 -12.35
CA ASN A 384 5.26 36.01 -11.85
C ASN A 384 5.30 36.15 -10.31
N GLY A 385 5.13 35.07 -9.52
CA GLY A 385 5.06 35.15 -8.05
C GLY A 385 3.68 35.40 -7.44
N GLN A 386 2.60 35.31 -8.22
CA GLN A 386 1.22 35.39 -7.73
C GLN A 386 0.49 34.07 -8.01
N ASN A 387 0.09 33.38 -6.94
CA ASN A 387 -0.73 32.17 -7.00
C ASN A 387 -2.04 32.40 -7.77
N LEU A 388 -2.50 31.39 -8.51
CA LEU A 388 -3.72 31.39 -9.32
C LEU A 388 -4.80 30.47 -8.76
N ILE A 389 -6.00 31.02 -8.63
CA ILE A 389 -7.17 30.37 -8.06
C ILE A 389 -7.48 29.06 -8.80
N GLY A 390 -7.72 28.00 -8.02
CA GLY A 390 -7.95 26.65 -8.47
C GLY A 390 -9.41 26.41 -8.84
N GLY A 391 -9.64 25.38 -9.64
CA GLY A 391 -10.98 25.01 -10.08
C GLY A 391 -11.29 23.55 -9.79
N SER A 392 -12.51 23.15 -10.11
CA SER A 392 -12.90 21.74 -10.09
C SER A 392 -13.83 21.39 -11.25
N TRP A 393 -13.73 20.16 -11.72
CA TRP A 393 -14.66 19.59 -12.69
C TRP A 393 -14.93 18.13 -12.40
N GLN A 394 -15.98 17.62 -13.03
CA GLN A 394 -16.35 16.22 -12.98
C GLN A 394 -16.06 15.55 -14.33
N VAL A 395 -15.69 14.28 -14.28
CA VAL A 395 -15.56 13.39 -15.43
C VAL A 395 -16.21 12.06 -15.08
N SER A 396 -16.78 11.35 -16.06
CA SER A 396 -17.37 10.02 -15.83
C SER A 396 -16.68 8.99 -16.70
N THR A 397 -16.62 7.73 -16.27
CA THR A 397 -16.05 6.64 -17.10
C THR A 397 -17.12 5.92 -17.93
N GLU A 398 -16.72 5.44 -19.12
CA GLU A 398 -17.49 4.45 -19.89
C GLU A 398 -17.77 3.19 -19.03
N PRO A 399 -18.86 2.44 -19.29
CA PRO A 399 -19.11 1.16 -18.62
C PRO A 399 -17.95 0.17 -18.77
N GLY A 400 -17.67 -0.59 -17.73
CA GLY A 400 -16.56 -1.54 -17.71
C GLY A 400 -16.76 -2.69 -18.69
N SER A 401 -15.66 -3.21 -19.25
CA SER A 401 -15.69 -4.15 -20.38
C SER A 401 -16.25 -5.55 -20.08
N GLY A 402 -16.55 -5.86 -18.82
CA GLY A 402 -17.18 -7.11 -18.38
C GLY A 402 -16.31 -8.36 -18.50
N LYS A 403 -15.03 -8.23 -18.89
CA LYS A 403 -14.10 -9.35 -19.13
C LYS A 403 -13.02 -9.42 -18.05
N ASN A 404 -13.43 -9.60 -16.81
CA ASN A 404 -12.50 -9.96 -15.73
C ASN A 404 -11.97 -11.38 -15.99
N GLU A 405 -10.64 -11.55 -15.90
CA GLU A 405 -10.00 -12.86 -16.03
C GLU A 405 -10.33 -13.72 -14.79
N PRO A 406 -10.86 -14.94 -14.95
CA PRO A 406 -11.38 -15.72 -13.83
C PRO A 406 -10.26 -16.23 -12.91
N GLY A 407 -10.21 -15.71 -11.69
CA GLY A 407 -9.32 -16.20 -10.64
C GLY A 407 -8.93 -15.14 -9.60
N GLY A 408 -8.80 -15.54 -8.33
CA GLY A 408 -8.19 -14.70 -7.30
C GLY A 408 -6.67 -14.68 -7.41
N THR A 409 -6.05 -13.51 -7.26
CA THR A 409 -4.58 -13.33 -7.33
C THR A 409 -3.98 -13.20 -5.95
N ARG A 410 -2.65 -13.24 -5.86
CA ARG A 410 -1.90 -13.15 -4.60
C ARG A 410 -0.71 -12.23 -4.74
N SER A 411 -0.47 -11.42 -3.72
CA SER A 411 0.75 -10.63 -3.56
C SER A 411 1.22 -10.69 -2.11
N SER A 412 2.39 -10.12 -1.86
CA SER A 412 2.87 -9.79 -0.51
C SER A 412 2.91 -8.28 -0.32
N ILE A 413 2.96 -7.83 0.92
CA ILE A 413 3.25 -6.44 1.31
C ILE A 413 4.29 -6.47 2.44
N LEU A 414 5.22 -5.52 2.44
CA LEU A 414 6.26 -5.38 3.46
C LEU A 414 5.82 -4.31 4.47
N LEU A 415 6.01 -4.58 5.77
CA LEU A 415 5.86 -3.55 6.79
C LEU A 415 7.19 -2.80 7.01
N THR A 416 7.11 -1.53 7.39
CA THR A 416 8.25 -0.76 7.92
C THR A 416 8.82 -1.42 9.19
N PRO A 417 10.02 -1.03 9.67
CA PRO A 417 10.55 -1.52 10.93
C PRO A 417 9.60 -1.26 12.12
N ASP A 418 9.06 -0.05 12.24
CA ASP A 418 8.07 0.30 13.28
C ASP A 418 6.77 -0.47 13.12
N GLY A 419 6.25 -0.60 11.89
CA GLY A 419 5.06 -1.41 11.60
C GLY A 419 5.26 -2.89 11.97
N THR A 420 6.46 -3.41 11.73
CA THR A 420 6.85 -4.78 12.10
C THR A 420 6.92 -4.95 13.62
N LYS A 421 7.55 -4.02 14.33
CA LYS A 421 7.59 -4.02 15.80
C LYS A 421 6.18 -3.98 16.39
N ASN A 422 5.36 -3.02 15.93
CA ASN A 422 3.97 -2.85 16.36
C ASN A 422 3.13 -4.11 16.13
N TYR A 423 3.32 -4.82 15.01
CA TYR A 423 2.64 -6.09 14.72
C TYR A 423 3.11 -7.23 15.64
N LEU A 424 4.41 -7.33 15.90
CA LEU A 424 5.00 -8.43 16.69
C LEU A 424 4.77 -8.29 18.20
N GLU A 425 4.52 -7.08 18.70
CA GLU A 425 4.15 -6.84 20.10
C GLU A 425 2.70 -7.28 20.45
N ILE A 426 1.86 -7.58 19.45
CA ILE A 426 0.45 -7.95 19.65
C ILE A 426 0.32 -9.39 20.19
N LYS A 427 0.06 -9.52 21.49
CA LYS A 427 0.02 -10.81 22.20
C LYS A 427 -1.25 -11.65 22.00
N LYS A 428 -2.38 -11.07 21.58
CA LYS A 428 -3.65 -11.81 21.37
C LYS A 428 -3.97 -11.97 19.88
N LYS A 429 -4.43 -13.15 19.49
CA LYS A 429 -4.83 -13.43 18.09
C LYS A 429 -5.97 -12.54 17.58
N ASP A 430 -6.94 -12.20 18.43
CA ASP A 430 -8.06 -11.34 18.03
C ASP A 430 -7.63 -9.88 17.81
N ASP A 431 -6.61 -9.42 18.54
CA ASP A 431 -6.00 -8.10 18.36
C ASP A 431 -5.22 -8.08 17.01
N VAL A 432 -4.45 -9.14 16.68
CA VAL A 432 -3.77 -9.28 15.36
C VAL A 432 -4.78 -9.33 14.21
N LYS A 433 -5.87 -10.09 14.38
CA LYS A 433 -6.98 -10.16 13.43
C LYS A 433 -7.63 -8.79 13.23
N THR A 434 -7.72 -7.97 14.29
CA THR A 434 -8.23 -6.60 14.21
C THR A 434 -7.29 -5.70 13.42
N TYR A 435 -5.97 -5.77 13.66
CA TYR A 435 -4.95 -5.05 12.89
C TYR A 435 -5.04 -5.36 11.38
N VAL A 436 -5.01 -6.64 10.98
CA VAL A 436 -5.01 -6.99 9.55
C VAL A 436 -6.36 -6.73 8.87
N ASN A 437 -7.48 -6.79 9.61
CA ASN A 437 -8.78 -6.36 9.10
C ASN A 437 -8.81 -4.84 8.88
N GLY A 438 -8.27 -4.05 9.82
CA GLY A 438 -8.13 -2.60 9.69
C GLY A 438 -7.30 -2.20 8.46
N LEU A 439 -6.12 -2.81 8.32
CA LEU A 439 -5.25 -2.67 7.15
C LEU A 439 -5.97 -3.02 5.84
N SER A 440 -6.70 -4.14 5.81
CA SER A 440 -7.49 -4.57 4.65
C SER A 440 -8.63 -3.60 4.32
N ASP A 441 -9.29 -3.02 5.32
CA ASP A 441 -10.36 -2.03 5.14
C ASP A 441 -9.85 -0.64 4.75
N GLU A 442 -8.61 -0.28 5.12
CA GLU A 442 -7.94 0.95 4.68
C GLU A 442 -7.49 0.85 3.23
N ILE A 443 -6.81 -0.24 2.85
CA ILE A 443 -6.48 -0.55 1.45
C ILE A 443 -7.77 -0.58 0.60
N SER A 444 -8.85 -1.18 1.09
CA SER A 444 -10.12 -1.24 0.34
C SER A 444 -10.77 0.13 0.14
N ARG A 445 -10.62 1.05 1.09
CA ARG A 445 -11.08 2.45 0.96
C ARG A 445 -10.21 3.25 0.00
N ALA A 446 -8.88 3.16 0.13
CA ALA A 446 -7.92 3.87 -0.74
C ALA A 446 -8.03 3.46 -2.22
N LEU A 447 -8.35 2.19 -2.50
CA LEU A 447 -8.57 1.68 -3.86
C LEU A 447 -10.04 1.77 -4.31
N ALA A 448 -10.94 2.33 -3.49
CA ALA A 448 -12.39 2.39 -3.69
C ALA A 448 -12.98 1.09 -4.29
N ILE A 449 -12.83 0.01 -3.53
CA ILE A 449 -13.35 -1.33 -3.83
C ILE A 449 -14.25 -1.81 -2.69
N GLU A 450 -15.03 -2.86 -2.96
CA GLU A 450 -15.85 -3.50 -1.92
C GLU A 450 -15.00 -4.09 -0.79
N LYS A 451 -15.52 -4.00 0.44
CA LYS A 451 -14.89 -4.62 1.61
C LYS A 451 -14.74 -6.13 1.42
N GLY A 452 -13.58 -6.65 1.82
CA GLY A 452 -13.27 -8.07 1.74
C GLY A 452 -12.88 -8.57 0.34
N ARG A 453 -12.77 -7.70 -0.68
CA ARG A 453 -12.05 -8.01 -1.93
C ARG A 453 -10.56 -8.23 -1.69
N ILE A 454 -9.97 -7.39 -0.85
CA ILE A 454 -8.67 -7.64 -0.22
C ILE A 454 -8.89 -8.52 1.01
N PHE A 455 -7.96 -9.44 1.26
CA PHE A 455 -7.94 -10.28 2.45
C PHE A 455 -6.50 -10.57 2.89
N ILE A 456 -6.21 -10.35 4.17
CA ILE A 456 -4.88 -10.55 4.78
C ILE A 456 -5.00 -11.67 5.82
N PRO A 457 -4.41 -12.87 5.62
CA PRO A 457 -4.54 -13.98 6.56
C PRO A 457 -3.75 -13.74 7.86
N TYR A 458 -4.43 -13.40 8.96
CA TYR A 458 -3.84 -13.02 10.26
C TYR A 458 -2.85 -14.04 10.90
N GLU A 459 -2.83 -15.30 10.46
CA GLU A 459 -1.83 -16.28 10.93
C GLU A 459 -0.54 -16.31 10.08
N ARG A 460 -0.48 -15.63 8.93
CA ARG A 460 0.65 -15.72 7.99
C ARG A 460 1.52 -14.48 7.98
N TYR A 461 2.79 -14.66 8.34
CA TYR A 461 3.86 -13.69 8.14
C TYR A 461 5.17 -14.42 7.84
N GLN A 462 6.16 -13.71 7.31
CA GLN A 462 7.55 -14.17 7.22
C GLN A 462 8.50 -12.98 7.32
N TYR A 463 9.72 -13.19 7.79
CA TYR A 463 10.75 -12.15 7.76
C TYR A 463 11.27 -11.94 6.32
N ASN A 464 11.58 -10.69 5.97
CA ASN A 464 12.29 -10.39 4.73
C ASN A 464 13.78 -10.73 4.91
N ARG A 465 14.40 -11.35 3.89
CA ARG A 465 15.83 -11.74 3.91
C ARG A 465 16.77 -10.63 3.42
N ASN A 466 16.22 -9.63 2.72
CA ASN A 466 16.99 -8.64 1.97
C ASN A 466 17.13 -7.30 2.72
N THR A 467 16.51 -7.16 3.88
CA THR A 467 16.54 -5.95 4.73
C THR A 467 17.62 -6.07 5.79
N ARG A 468 18.22 -4.94 6.18
CA ARG A 468 19.19 -4.90 7.31
C ARG A 468 18.50 -5.04 8.67
N GLU A 469 17.24 -4.65 8.73
CA GLU A 469 16.40 -4.70 9.92
C GLU A 469 15.34 -5.80 9.80
N ASP A 470 14.83 -6.25 10.96
CA ASP A 470 13.74 -7.22 11.07
C ASP A 470 12.43 -6.60 10.52
N GLN A 471 12.16 -6.78 9.23
CA GLN A 471 10.89 -6.39 8.60
C GLN A 471 10.09 -7.63 8.20
N ILE A 472 8.76 -7.61 8.42
CA ILE A 472 7.88 -8.72 8.04
C ILE A 472 7.10 -8.46 6.75
N LEU A 473 6.98 -9.51 5.96
CA LEU A 473 6.07 -9.63 4.83
C LEU A 473 4.75 -10.25 5.32
N LEU A 474 3.63 -9.65 4.91
CA LEU A 474 2.27 -10.20 5.06
C LEU A 474 1.75 -10.67 3.70
N ARG A 475 0.86 -11.67 3.69
CA ARG A 475 0.19 -12.14 2.46
C ARG A 475 -1.07 -11.32 2.18
N VAL A 476 -1.26 -10.95 0.92
CA VAL A 476 -2.51 -10.38 0.41
C VAL A 476 -3.13 -11.37 -0.58
N ASP A 477 -4.34 -11.83 -0.29
CA ASP A 477 -5.20 -12.53 -1.24
C ASP A 477 -6.19 -11.52 -1.84
N VAL A 478 -6.15 -11.34 -3.17
CA VAL A 478 -7.04 -10.44 -3.90
C VAL A 478 -8.12 -11.28 -4.59
N LYS A 479 -9.37 -11.17 -4.11
CA LYS A 479 -10.51 -11.91 -4.64
C LYS A 479 -11.00 -11.29 -5.95
N ASP A 480 -11.48 -12.16 -6.83
CA ASP A 480 -12.09 -11.80 -8.10
C ASP A 480 -13.49 -11.15 -7.95
N THR A 481 -14.09 -10.64 -9.01
CA THR A 481 -15.48 -10.12 -9.01
C THR A 481 -16.19 -10.27 -10.34
N ASN A 482 -17.49 -10.56 -10.26
CA ASN A 482 -18.40 -10.71 -11.40
C ASN A 482 -18.99 -9.37 -11.87
N MET A 483 -18.69 -8.24 -11.22
CA MET A 483 -19.18 -6.92 -11.63
C MET A 483 -18.33 -6.36 -12.78
N PRO A 484 -18.96 -5.87 -13.88
CA PRO A 484 -18.24 -5.42 -15.06
C PRO A 484 -17.47 -4.11 -14.84
N ASP A 485 -17.96 -3.24 -13.96
CA ASP A 485 -17.42 -1.91 -13.64
C ASP A 485 -16.29 -1.94 -12.59
N GLN A 486 -16.00 -3.11 -12.03
CA GLN A 486 -14.95 -3.33 -11.04
C GLN A 486 -13.75 -4.05 -11.67
N PRO A 487 -12.52 -3.78 -11.20
CA PRO A 487 -11.30 -4.23 -11.86
C PRO A 487 -11.10 -5.74 -11.66
N SER A 488 -10.43 -6.40 -12.59
CA SER A 488 -9.99 -7.78 -12.39
C SER A 488 -9.06 -7.89 -11.17
N SER A 489 -8.95 -9.08 -10.61
CA SER A 489 -7.98 -9.39 -9.55
C SER A 489 -6.53 -9.07 -9.96
N ASN A 490 -6.17 -9.24 -11.24
CA ASN A 490 -4.88 -8.87 -11.81
C ASN A 490 -4.69 -7.35 -11.85
N ALA A 491 -5.67 -6.60 -12.37
CA ALA A 491 -5.63 -5.14 -12.40
C ALA A 491 -5.57 -4.56 -10.99
N LEU A 492 -6.41 -5.05 -10.07
CA LEU A 492 -6.44 -4.58 -8.68
C LEU A 492 -5.15 -4.86 -7.91
N ARG A 493 -4.48 -6.00 -8.17
CA ARG A 493 -3.14 -6.25 -7.64
C ARG A 493 -2.13 -5.22 -8.14
N ASN A 494 -2.17 -4.89 -9.44
CA ASN A 494 -1.30 -3.86 -10.03
C ASN A 494 -1.59 -2.46 -9.44
N SER A 495 -2.87 -2.14 -9.21
CA SER A 495 -3.28 -0.91 -8.52
C SER A 495 -2.72 -0.82 -7.10
N LEU A 496 -2.79 -1.91 -6.33
CA LEU A 496 -2.21 -1.99 -4.99
C LEU A 496 -0.68 -1.83 -5.02
N ASP A 497 -0.02 -2.55 -5.93
CA ASP A 497 1.43 -2.55 -6.14
C ASP A 497 1.95 -1.11 -6.36
N LYS A 498 1.39 -0.44 -7.37
CA LYS A 498 1.68 0.96 -7.69
C LYS A 498 1.31 1.92 -6.57
N SER A 499 0.16 1.75 -5.92
CA SER A 499 -0.29 2.65 -4.86
C SER A 499 0.57 2.59 -3.59
N VAL A 500 1.20 1.44 -3.32
CA VAL A 500 2.17 1.29 -2.23
C VAL A 500 3.53 1.89 -2.62
N LEU A 501 3.99 1.69 -3.86
CA LEU A 501 5.20 2.34 -4.37
C LEU A 501 5.05 3.89 -4.35
N SER A 502 3.93 4.40 -4.85
CA SER A 502 3.61 5.83 -4.90
C SER A 502 3.03 6.37 -3.58
N LYS A 503 3.47 5.88 -2.41
CA LYS A 503 2.94 6.25 -1.08
C LYS A 503 2.93 7.76 -0.80
N GLY A 504 3.80 8.54 -1.45
CA GLY A 504 3.82 10.00 -1.33
C GLY A 504 2.70 10.76 -2.06
N THR A 505 1.96 10.11 -2.97
CA THR A 505 0.91 10.73 -3.79
C THR A 505 -0.36 9.89 -3.94
N SER A 506 -0.35 8.60 -3.57
CA SER A 506 -1.55 7.75 -3.53
C SER A 506 -2.44 8.10 -2.33
N SER A 507 -3.59 7.43 -2.22
CA SER A 507 -4.46 7.51 -1.04
C SER A 507 -4.25 6.39 -0.03
N ILE A 508 -3.20 5.56 -0.20
CA ILE A 508 -2.79 4.57 0.81
C ILE A 508 -2.15 5.17 2.08
N PRO A 509 -1.43 6.31 2.14
CA PRO A 509 -0.81 6.77 3.39
C PRO A 509 -1.79 7.34 4.44
N ILE A 510 -3.11 7.34 4.19
CA ILE A 510 -4.10 8.11 4.94
C ILE A 510 -4.57 7.41 6.24
N GLY A 511 -4.29 6.11 6.41
CA GLY A 511 -4.76 5.30 7.53
C GLY A 511 -3.65 4.83 8.49
N PRO A 512 -3.92 4.74 9.81
CA PRO A 512 -2.91 4.32 10.81
C PRO A 512 -2.39 2.89 10.63
N TYR A 513 -3.11 2.00 9.93
CA TYR A 513 -2.58 0.68 9.59
C TYR A 513 -1.79 0.75 8.28
N THR A 514 -2.27 1.47 7.26
CA THR A 514 -1.54 1.59 5.98
C THR A 514 -0.30 2.47 6.04
N GLU A 515 -0.16 3.34 7.04
CA GLU A 515 1.09 4.03 7.36
C GLU A 515 2.24 3.04 7.62
N SER A 516 1.94 1.86 8.18
CA SER A 516 2.92 0.78 8.43
C SER A 516 3.49 0.12 7.17
N LEU A 517 3.03 0.47 5.96
CA LEU A 517 3.49 -0.15 4.70
C LEU A 517 4.79 0.46 4.19
N ASP A 518 5.72 -0.39 3.76
CA ASP A 518 6.99 0.01 3.16
C ASP A 518 6.84 0.29 1.65
N SER A 519 7.06 1.54 1.25
CA SER A 519 6.92 1.99 -0.14
C SER A 519 8.08 1.60 -1.06
N THR A 520 9.16 1.01 -0.54
CA THR A 520 10.26 0.48 -1.37
C THR A 520 9.92 -0.89 -1.97
N TYR A 521 8.93 -1.60 -1.41
CA TYR A 521 8.60 -2.97 -1.78
C TYR A 521 7.38 -3.11 -2.71
N GLY A 522 6.40 -2.22 -2.61
CA GLY A 522 5.16 -2.31 -3.39
C GLY A 522 4.26 -3.48 -2.96
N SER A 523 3.66 -4.17 -3.94
CA SER A 523 2.90 -5.41 -3.73
C SER A 523 3.03 -6.39 -4.92
N PRO A 524 4.24 -6.95 -5.12
CA PRO A 524 4.55 -7.83 -6.26
C PRO A 524 3.74 -9.14 -6.24
N GLU A 525 3.49 -9.70 -7.43
CA GLU A 525 2.78 -10.97 -7.60
C GLU A 525 3.53 -12.14 -6.96
N SER A 526 2.81 -12.96 -6.18
CA SER A 526 3.34 -14.22 -5.65
C SER A 526 3.61 -15.21 -6.80
N PRO A 527 4.85 -15.70 -6.99
CA PRO A 527 5.22 -16.43 -8.19
C PRO A 527 4.46 -17.76 -8.34
N HIS A 528 3.70 -17.91 -9.43
CA HIS A 528 2.93 -19.13 -9.69
C HIS A 528 3.83 -20.36 -9.86
N LEU A 529 3.86 -21.24 -8.84
CA LEU A 529 4.80 -22.37 -8.72
C LEU A 529 4.97 -23.20 -10.00
N TRP A 530 3.87 -23.57 -10.67
CA TRP A 530 3.93 -24.34 -11.92
C TRP A 530 4.61 -23.57 -13.07
N LYS A 531 4.40 -22.25 -13.16
CA LYS A 531 4.99 -21.40 -14.20
C LYS A 531 6.52 -21.32 -14.04
N ARG A 532 7.01 -21.31 -12.79
CA ARG A 532 8.44 -21.21 -12.44
C ARG A 532 9.16 -22.57 -12.43
N TYR A 533 8.52 -23.65 -11.95
CA TYR A 533 9.22 -24.90 -11.60
C TYR A 533 8.81 -26.16 -12.40
N ARG A 534 7.89 -26.07 -13.38
CA ARG A 534 7.40 -27.25 -14.16
C ARG A 534 8.51 -28.16 -14.71
N TYR A 535 9.59 -27.59 -15.25
CA TYR A 535 10.67 -28.35 -15.86
C TYR A 535 11.50 -29.13 -14.83
N ILE A 536 11.72 -28.55 -13.64
CA ILE A 536 12.40 -29.21 -12.52
C ILE A 536 11.54 -30.38 -12.02
N LEU A 537 10.22 -30.18 -11.89
CA LEU A 537 9.30 -31.24 -11.46
C LEU A 537 9.25 -32.40 -12.47
N ILE A 538 9.25 -32.11 -13.77
CA ILE A 538 9.36 -33.13 -14.84
C ILE A 538 10.69 -33.90 -14.71
N GLY A 539 11.81 -33.20 -14.44
CA GLY A 539 13.11 -33.83 -14.18
C GLY A 539 13.09 -34.78 -12.99
N VAL A 540 12.46 -34.40 -11.87
CA VAL A 540 12.28 -35.26 -10.69
C VAL A 540 11.46 -36.52 -11.03
N ILE A 541 10.37 -36.39 -11.79
CA ILE A 541 9.54 -37.53 -12.23
C ILE A 541 10.35 -38.50 -13.11
N ILE A 542 11.17 -37.99 -14.03
CA ILE A 542 12.06 -38.81 -14.86
C ILE A 542 13.12 -39.53 -14.00
N GLY A 543 13.72 -38.83 -13.03
CA GLY A 543 14.68 -39.44 -12.09
C GLY A 543 14.08 -40.60 -11.29
N LEU A 544 12.88 -40.40 -10.73
CA LEU A 544 12.13 -41.44 -10.01
C LEU A 544 11.83 -42.65 -10.89
N PHE A 545 11.42 -42.43 -12.15
CA PHE A 545 11.16 -43.51 -13.11
C PHE A 545 12.43 -44.32 -13.42
N LEU A 546 13.59 -43.66 -13.57
CA LEU A 546 14.88 -44.32 -13.81
C LEU A 546 15.32 -45.16 -12.60
N LEU A 547 15.15 -44.69 -11.35
CA LEU A 547 15.43 -45.49 -10.15
C LEU A 547 14.57 -46.75 -10.09
N ILE A 548 13.28 -46.66 -10.42
CA ILE A 548 12.37 -47.81 -10.50
C ILE A 548 12.83 -48.79 -11.59
N LEU A 549 13.23 -48.30 -12.77
CA LEU A 549 13.76 -49.13 -13.86
C LEU A 549 15.03 -49.88 -13.45
N PHE A 550 15.99 -49.22 -12.80
CA PHE A 550 17.20 -49.87 -12.28
C PHE A 550 16.88 -50.93 -11.21
N ALA A 551 15.91 -50.67 -10.33
CA ALA A 551 15.48 -51.63 -9.33
C ALA A 551 14.86 -52.90 -9.95
N LEU A 552 14.09 -52.75 -11.03
CA LEU A 552 13.54 -53.88 -11.80
C LEU A 552 14.65 -54.68 -12.51
N ILE A 553 15.62 -54.02 -13.12
CA ILE A 553 16.78 -54.65 -13.77
C ILE A 553 17.61 -55.45 -12.74
N ALA A 554 17.90 -54.86 -11.58
CA ALA A 554 18.61 -55.54 -10.50
C ALA A 554 17.84 -56.74 -9.94
N ARG A 555 16.50 -56.64 -9.80
CA ARG A 555 15.64 -57.76 -9.40
C ARG A 555 15.62 -58.88 -10.44
N LYS A 556 15.71 -58.58 -11.73
CA LYS A 556 15.86 -59.58 -12.80
C LYS A 556 17.23 -60.27 -12.74
N LYS A 557 18.31 -59.54 -12.41
CA LYS A 557 19.67 -60.08 -12.28
C LYS A 557 19.85 -60.98 -11.05
N PHE A 558 19.29 -60.62 -9.90
CA PHE A 558 19.39 -61.43 -8.68
C PHE A 558 18.12 -61.31 -7.81
N GLN A 559 17.23 -62.31 -7.92
CA GLN A 559 15.91 -62.28 -7.27
C GLN A 559 15.97 -62.32 -5.74
N GLY A 560 17.03 -62.87 -5.15
CA GLY A 560 17.20 -63.05 -3.69
C GLY A 560 17.80 -61.85 -2.94
N GLY A 561 17.90 -60.67 -3.57
CA GLY A 561 18.43 -59.44 -2.96
C GLY A 561 17.35 -58.42 -2.62
N ARG A 562 17.59 -57.54 -1.63
CA ARG A 562 16.71 -56.40 -1.26
C ARG A 562 16.82 -55.23 -2.26
N ASN A 563 16.87 -55.55 -3.56
CA ASN A 563 17.25 -54.64 -4.65
C ASN A 563 16.45 -53.33 -4.68
N PHE A 564 15.12 -53.39 -4.54
CA PHE A 564 14.26 -52.22 -4.55
C PHE A 564 14.57 -51.25 -3.41
N PHE A 565 14.81 -51.79 -2.21
CA PHE A 565 15.14 -50.99 -1.03
C PHE A 565 16.47 -50.24 -1.22
N THR A 566 17.49 -50.94 -1.72
CA THR A 566 18.82 -50.38 -1.96
C THR A 566 18.88 -49.39 -3.12
N ILE A 567 18.08 -49.57 -4.18
CA ILE A 567 18.17 -48.76 -5.41
C ILE A 567 17.17 -47.60 -5.42
N VAL A 568 16.04 -47.71 -4.71
CA VAL A 568 15.02 -46.65 -4.67
C VAL A 568 15.00 -45.92 -3.33
N VAL A 569 14.84 -46.64 -2.22
CA VAL A 569 14.60 -46.00 -0.90
C VAL A 569 15.87 -45.31 -0.38
N PHE A 570 17.02 -45.96 -0.43
CA PHE A 570 18.26 -45.39 0.12
C PHE A 570 18.74 -44.12 -0.62
N PRO A 571 18.72 -44.03 -1.97
CA PRO A 571 19.02 -42.77 -2.66
C PRO A 571 18.02 -41.64 -2.36
N LEU A 572 16.75 -41.95 -2.07
CA LEU A 572 15.77 -40.93 -1.67
C LEU A 572 16.08 -40.37 -0.29
N ILE A 573 16.48 -41.20 0.68
CA ILE A 573 16.93 -40.75 2.01
C ILE A 573 18.13 -39.79 1.91
N LEU A 574 19.09 -40.07 1.01
CA LEU A 574 20.23 -39.16 0.78
C LEU A 574 19.82 -37.84 0.09
N VAL A 575 18.75 -37.83 -0.71
CA VAL A 575 18.19 -36.60 -1.28
C VAL A 575 17.43 -35.81 -0.21
N ASP A 576 16.69 -36.47 0.67
CA ASP A 576 15.96 -35.85 1.80
C ASP A 576 16.92 -35.09 2.72
N PHE A 577 17.97 -35.76 3.19
CA PHE A 577 19.02 -35.17 4.02
C PHE A 577 19.67 -33.91 3.39
N VAL A 578 19.84 -33.90 2.07
CA VAL A 578 20.36 -32.72 1.35
C VAL A 578 19.29 -31.62 1.24
N LEU A 579 18.03 -31.97 1.01
CA LEU A 579 16.91 -31.02 0.98
C LEU A 579 16.66 -30.39 2.36
N ASP A 580 16.81 -31.14 3.46
CA ASP A 580 16.76 -30.65 4.84
C ASP A 580 17.82 -29.58 5.11
N ILE A 581 19.09 -29.87 4.77
CA ILE A 581 20.18 -28.89 4.90
C ILE A 581 19.87 -27.62 4.09
N ILE A 582 19.39 -27.77 2.84
CA ILE A 582 19.08 -26.64 1.98
C ILE A 582 17.91 -25.82 2.54
N VAL A 583 16.84 -26.43 3.05
CA VAL A 583 15.70 -25.68 3.60
C VAL A 583 16.07 -24.99 4.91
N LEU A 584 16.87 -25.60 5.79
CA LEU A 584 17.32 -24.96 7.02
C LEU A 584 18.32 -23.83 6.77
N ALA A 585 19.19 -23.96 5.76
CA ALA A 585 20.14 -22.92 5.38
C ALA A 585 19.48 -21.73 4.65
N VAL A 586 18.57 -22.00 3.72
CA VAL A 586 17.95 -20.98 2.85
C VAL A 586 16.67 -20.39 3.47
N HIS A 587 15.78 -21.24 3.98
CA HIS A 587 14.46 -20.85 4.51
C HIS A 587 14.40 -20.78 6.04
N GLY A 588 15.42 -21.25 6.76
CA GLY A 588 15.44 -21.21 8.22
C GLY A 588 15.16 -19.81 8.79
N ARG A 589 15.69 -18.76 8.17
CA ARG A 589 15.50 -17.36 8.58
C ARG A 589 14.11 -16.77 8.30
N ASP A 590 13.25 -17.44 7.53
CA ASP A 590 11.90 -16.94 7.21
C ASP A 590 11.01 -16.83 8.46
N LEU A 591 11.26 -17.69 9.47
CA LEU A 591 10.52 -17.76 10.74
C LEU A 591 11.49 -18.12 11.88
N LYS A 592 11.68 -17.22 12.85
CA LYS A 592 12.65 -17.39 13.95
C LYS A 592 12.48 -18.68 14.75
N TRP A 593 11.26 -19.18 14.92
CA TRP A 593 10.99 -20.48 15.59
C TRP A 593 11.40 -21.68 14.71
N PHE A 594 11.25 -21.58 13.39
CA PHE A 594 11.55 -22.65 12.44
C PHE A 594 13.07 -22.89 12.36
N PHE A 595 13.88 -21.82 12.39
CA PHE A 595 15.34 -21.94 12.50
C PHE A 595 15.75 -22.81 13.71
N ILE A 596 15.25 -22.46 14.90
CA ILE A 596 15.65 -23.12 16.15
C ILE A 596 15.14 -24.57 16.19
N CYS A 597 13.85 -24.79 15.93
CA CYS A 597 13.27 -26.13 15.95
C CYS A 597 13.87 -27.03 14.87
N GLY A 598 14.06 -26.50 13.65
CA GLY A 598 14.61 -27.25 12.52
C GLY A 598 16.03 -27.75 12.78
N TRP A 599 16.94 -26.88 13.21
CA TRP A 599 18.31 -27.30 13.54
C TRP A 599 18.37 -28.30 14.70
N VAL A 600 17.50 -28.19 15.71
CA VAL A 600 17.44 -29.17 16.82
C VAL A 600 16.96 -30.53 16.31
N PHE A 601 15.87 -30.59 15.55
CA PHE A 601 15.33 -31.85 15.00
C PHE A 601 16.07 -32.37 13.75
N PHE A 602 17.13 -31.68 13.31
CA PHE A 602 18.11 -32.18 12.35
C PHE A 602 19.36 -32.74 13.06
N LEU A 603 19.96 -32.00 13.99
CA LEU A 603 21.22 -32.38 14.63
C LEU A 603 21.07 -33.49 15.69
N VAL A 604 19.94 -33.53 16.42
CA VAL A 604 19.73 -34.53 17.49
C VAL A 604 19.57 -35.95 16.93
N PRO A 605 18.78 -36.21 15.87
CA PRO A 605 18.74 -37.53 15.23
C PRO A 605 20.11 -38.03 14.75
N ILE A 606 20.90 -37.18 14.09
CA ILE A 606 22.25 -37.54 13.60
C ILE A 606 23.15 -38.02 14.76
N LEU A 607 23.09 -37.35 15.92
CA LEU A 607 23.82 -37.78 17.12
C LEU A 607 23.39 -39.16 17.61
N PHE A 608 22.08 -39.46 17.61
CA PHE A 608 21.58 -40.80 17.93
C PHE A 608 21.98 -41.83 16.86
N ASN A 609 21.93 -41.49 15.57
CA ASN A 609 22.34 -42.35 14.46
C ASN A 609 23.82 -42.73 14.59
N ILE A 610 24.72 -41.79 14.92
CA ILE A 610 26.14 -42.07 15.22
C ILE A 610 26.29 -43.09 16.37
N ILE A 611 25.65 -42.84 17.52
CA ILE A 611 25.77 -43.69 18.72
C ILE A 611 25.24 -45.11 18.46
N ILE A 612 24.09 -45.21 17.79
CA ILE A 612 23.42 -46.47 17.49
C ILE A 612 24.17 -47.23 16.37
N SER A 613 24.66 -46.55 15.34
CA SER A 613 25.51 -47.09 14.28
C SER A 613 26.75 -47.76 14.87
N TRP A 614 27.48 -47.07 15.74
CA TRP A 614 28.68 -47.60 16.42
C TRP A 614 28.36 -48.89 17.21
N PHE A 615 27.32 -48.86 18.05
CA PHE A 615 26.91 -50.02 18.85
C PHE A 615 26.43 -51.21 18.00
N LEU A 616 25.71 -50.96 16.90
CA LEU A 616 25.23 -52.01 15.99
C LEU A 616 26.38 -52.67 15.21
N ILE A 617 27.37 -51.88 14.78
CA ILE A 617 28.55 -52.35 14.04
C ILE A 617 29.46 -53.18 14.96
N ASP A 618 29.83 -52.66 16.13
CA ASP A 618 30.59 -53.42 17.14
C ASP A 618 29.91 -54.75 17.48
N TYR A 619 28.59 -54.70 17.73
CA TYR A 619 27.80 -55.91 18.00
C TYR A 619 27.85 -56.92 16.85
N GLN A 620 27.86 -56.51 15.58
CA GLN A 620 28.03 -57.45 14.46
C GLN A 620 29.44 -58.02 14.36
N LEU A 621 30.48 -57.19 14.52
CA LEU A 621 31.88 -57.64 14.44
C LEU A 621 32.19 -58.67 15.53
N ASN A 622 31.82 -58.36 16.77
CA ASN A 622 32.08 -59.23 17.94
C ASN A 622 31.24 -60.53 17.97
N HIS A 623 30.14 -60.62 17.20
CA HIS A 623 29.24 -61.80 17.19
C HIS A 623 29.16 -62.52 15.83
N SER A 624 29.90 -62.10 14.80
CA SER A 624 29.83 -62.71 13.46
C SER A 624 31.19 -62.70 12.75
N LYS A 625 31.96 -63.77 12.93
CA LYS A 625 33.18 -64.03 12.13
C LYS A 625 32.96 -63.86 10.61
N PRO A 626 31.82 -64.27 10.02
CA PRO A 626 31.53 -64.01 8.60
C PRO A 626 31.24 -62.54 8.24
N THR A 627 30.90 -61.68 9.21
CA THR A 627 30.83 -60.21 9.01
C THR A 627 32.21 -59.59 9.17
N GLU A 628 32.95 -59.99 10.21
CA GLU A 628 34.35 -59.57 10.46
C GLU A 628 35.26 -59.83 9.25
N HIS A 629 35.17 -61.02 8.65
CA HIS A 629 35.90 -61.38 7.44
C HIS A 629 35.52 -60.48 6.26
N TRP A 630 34.22 -60.32 5.99
CA TRP A 630 33.72 -59.46 4.92
C TRP A 630 34.17 -57.99 5.07
N TRP A 631 34.23 -57.50 6.32
CA TRP A 631 34.67 -56.14 6.66
C TRP A 631 36.17 -55.92 6.34
N LYS A 632 36.99 -56.94 6.56
CA LYS A 632 38.42 -56.96 6.20
C LYS A 632 38.66 -57.11 4.69
N GLU A 633 37.79 -57.83 3.98
CA GLU A 633 37.84 -57.98 2.52
C GLU A 633 37.35 -56.74 1.76
N ASN A 634 36.40 -55.98 2.32
CA ASN A 634 35.72 -54.86 1.64
C ASN A 634 35.93 -53.50 2.36
N PRO A 635 37.15 -53.12 2.80
CA PRO A 635 37.35 -52.05 3.77
C PRO A 635 36.88 -50.66 3.28
N ARG A 636 36.99 -50.37 1.97
CA ARG A 636 36.49 -49.12 1.39
C ARG A 636 34.96 -49.02 1.47
N THR A 637 34.25 -50.10 1.15
CA THR A 637 32.79 -50.16 1.18
C THR A 637 32.27 -50.18 2.61
N ALA A 638 32.94 -50.92 3.50
CA ALA A 638 32.64 -50.94 4.93
C ALA A 638 32.80 -49.55 5.55
N LEU A 639 33.89 -48.83 5.28
CA LEU A 639 34.09 -47.44 5.72
C LEU A 639 33.01 -46.51 5.17
N GLY A 640 32.76 -46.54 3.85
CA GLY A 640 31.77 -45.68 3.20
C GLY A 640 30.37 -45.84 3.79
N PHE A 641 29.92 -47.08 4.01
CA PHE A 641 28.61 -47.32 4.63
C PHE A 641 28.58 -47.14 6.15
N THR A 642 29.73 -47.16 6.85
CA THR A 642 29.81 -46.75 8.26
C THR A 642 29.60 -45.23 8.40
N LEU A 643 30.14 -44.45 7.46
CA LEU A 643 29.91 -43.00 7.41
C LEU A 643 28.45 -42.70 7.00
N LEU A 644 27.89 -43.44 6.05
CA LEU A 644 26.48 -43.29 5.67
C LEU A 644 25.52 -43.73 6.79
N SER A 645 25.88 -44.71 7.64
CA SER A 645 25.04 -45.09 8.80
C SER A 645 25.11 -44.11 9.97
N CYS A 646 26.00 -43.12 9.92
CA CYS A 646 25.92 -41.93 10.78
C CYS A 646 24.87 -40.92 10.30
N ILE A 647 24.47 -40.97 9.02
CA ILE A 647 23.38 -40.15 8.46
C ILE A 647 22.05 -40.85 8.72
N ASP A 648 21.81 -42.02 8.11
CA ASP A 648 20.61 -42.83 8.32
C ASP A 648 21.00 -44.34 8.39
N LEU A 649 20.44 -45.04 9.39
CA LEU A 649 20.75 -46.43 9.71
C LEU A 649 20.41 -47.43 8.58
N GLU A 650 19.64 -47.06 7.57
CA GLU A 650 19.36 -47.89 6.39
C GLU A 650 20.61 -48.25 5.58
N ALA A 651 21.70 -47.49 5.71
CA ALA A 651 23.02 -47.88 5.20
C ALA A 651 23.44 -49.29 5.67
N LEU A 652 23.08 -49.71 6.89
CA LEU A 652 23.33 -51.06 7.42
C LEU A 652 22.43 -52.13 6.76
N ASN A 653 21.20 -51.76 6.39
CA ASN A 653 20.31 -52.60 5.61
C ASN A 653 20.77 -52.73 4.14
N VAL A 654 21.42 -51.70 3.58
CA VAL A 654 22.05 -51.73 2.25
C VAL A 654 23.29 -52.63 2.22
N VAL A 655 24.18 -52.53 3.21
CA VAL A 655 25.40 -53.36 3.32
C VAL A 655 25.09 -54.86 3.44
N SER A 656 23.94 -55.22 4.00
CA SER A 656 23.47 -56.61 4.13
C SER A 656 22.39 -57.02 3.13
N SER A 657 22.22 -56.26 2.03
CA SER A 657 21.10 -56.37 1.06
C SER A 657 21.22 -57.47 0.00
N ARG A 658 22.45 -57.86 -0.38
CA ARG A 658 22.79 -58.65 -1.58
C ARG A 658 22.32 -58.01 -2.90
N CYS A 659 22.29 -56.68 -2.97
CA CYS A 659 21.83 -55.96 -4.16
C CYS A 659 22.57 -56.40 -5.43
N ALA A 660 21.80 -56.77 -6.46
CA ALA A 660 22.24 -57.20 -7.80
C ALA A 660 23.33 -58.31 -7.81
N GLY A 661 23.46 -59.07 -6.72
CA GLY A 661 24.46 -60.12 -6.54
C GLY A 661 25.88 -59.64 -6.19
N TYR A 662 26.09 -58.35 -5.87
CA TYR A 662 27.44 -57.83 -5.59
C TYR A 662 27.95 -58.26 -4.20
N ASN A 663 29.14 -58.88 -4.16
CA ASN A 663 29.80 -59.28 -2.92
C ASN A 663 30.10 -58.10 -1.97
N ALA A 664 30.36 -56.92 -2.53
CA ALA A 664 30.55 -55.66 -1.79
C ALA A 664 29.26 -55.14 -1.10
N LEU A 665 28.11 -55.83 -1.23
CA LEU A 665 26.86 -55.53 -0.52
C LEU A 665 26.27 -56.81 0.14
N ASN A 666 27.14 -57.71 0.61
CA ASN A 666 26.80 -59.04 1.12
C ASN A 666 27.32 -59.29 2.54
N ALA A 667 27.28 -58.29 3.42
CA ALA A 667 27.65 -58.48 4.83
C ALA A 667 26.70 -59.48 5.53
N ARG A 668 27.29 -60.48 6.19
CA ARG A 668 26.57 -61.62 6.78
C ARG A 668 26.12 -61.35 8.22
N PHE A 669 25.34 -60.28 8.39
CA PHE A 669 24.75 -59.90 9.67
C PHE A 669 23.94 -61.03 10.30
N THR A 670 24.01 -61.14 11.62
CA THR A 670 23.24 -62.12 12.39
C THR A 670 21.74 -61.82 12.34
N GLU A 671 20.88 -62.81 12.54
CA GLU A 671 19.42 -62.59 12.60
C GLU A 671 19.03 -61.67 13.75
N LYS A 672 19.61 -61.90 14.95
CA LYS A 672 19.47 -60.99 16.11
C LYS A 672 19.97 -59.57 15.79
N GLY A 673 21.05 -59.45 15.01
CA GLY A 673 21.58 -58.18 14.51
C GLY A 673 20.60 -57.46 13.59
N ARG A 674 20.10 -58.12 12.55
CA ARG A 674 19.08 -57.56 11.63
C ARG A 674 17.81 -57.13 12.37
N LYS A 675 17.38 -57.89 13.38
CA LYS A 675 16.24 -57.49 14.23
C LYS A 675 16.55 -56.25 15.08
N ARG A 676 17.77 -56.12 15.64
CA ARG A 676 18.20 -54.91 16.35
C ARG A 676 18.23 -53.69 15.42
N VAL A 677 18.87 -53.81 14.25
CA VAL A 677 18.93 -52.76 13.21
C VAL A 677 17.52 -52.23 12.90
N LEU A 678 16.56 -53.11 12.60
CA LEU A 678 15.18 -52.71 12.25
C LEU A 678 14.39 -52.09 13.41
N ILE A 679 14.68 -52.46 14.67
CA ILE A 679 14.06 -51.82 15.85
C ILE A 679 14.68 -50.44 16.10
N SER A 680 15.99 -50.29 15.92
CA SER A 680 16.70 -49.02 16.00
C SER A 680 16.23 -48.01 14.95
N ILE A 681 16.04 -48.45 13.70
CA ILE A 681 15.43 -47.67 12.61
C ILE A 681 14.06 -47.13 13.02
N LEU A 682 13.18 -47.99 13.53
CA LEU A 682 11.84 -47.58 13.97
C LEU A 682 11.89 -46.53 15.09
N PHE A 683 12.80 -46.71 16.05
CA PHE A 683 12.99 -45.75 17.16
C PHE A 683 13.44 -44.37 16.64
N ILE A 684 14.40 -44.35 15.71
CA ILE A 684 14.83 -43.11 15.03
C ILE A 684 13.68 -42.47 14.23
N THR A 685 12.86 -43.27 13.55
CA THR A 685 11.71 -42.76 12.75
C THR A 685 10.73 -41.90 13.59
N PHE A 686 10.59 -42.20 14.89
CA PHE A 686 9.76 -41.41 15.81
C PHE A 686 10.44 -40.15 16.37
N ILE A 687 11.77 -40.02 16.24
CA ILE A 687 12.58 -38.89 16.72
C ILE A 687 12.94 -37.94 15.56
N GLU A 688 13.05 -38.47 14.35
CA GLU A 688 13.51 -37.79 13.13
C GLU A 688 12.33 -37.47 12.19
N ASP A 689 11.89 -38.44 11.40
CA ASP A 689 10.90 -38.26 10.32
C ASP A 689 9.57 -37.64 10.82
N VAL A 690 9.07 -38.08 11.98
CA VAL A 690 7.76 -37.64 12.51
C VAL A 690 7.80 -36.19 13.02
N PRO A 691 8.74 -35.75 13.88
CA PRO A 691 8.87 -34.34 14.23
C PRO A 691 9.18 -33.42 13.04
N GLN A 692 10.06 -33.83 12.12
CA GLN A 692 10.38 -33.05 10.92
C GLN A 692 9.15 -32.82 10.04
N LEU A 693 8.37 -33.88 9.77
CA LEU A 693 7.10 -33.78 9.04
C LEU A 693 6.13 -32.77 9.68
N ILE A 694 6.02 -32.75 11.01
CA ILE A 694 5.18 -31.77 11.74
C ILE A 694 5.73 -30.35 11.59
N ILE A 695 7.05 -30.15 11.73
CA ILE A 695 7.70 -28.85 11.60
C ILE A 695 7.53 -28.28 10.19
N TYR A 696 7.72 -29.08 9.14
CA TYR A 696 7.53 -28.65 7.76
C TYR A 696 6.06 -28.39 7.39
N ALA A 697 5.12 -29.17 7.93
CA ALA A 697 3.69 -28.89 7.79
C ALA A 697 3.28 -27.56 8.47
N LEU A 698 3.86 -27.25 9.64
CA LEU A 698 3.64 -25.97 10.33
C LEU A 698 4.29 -24.79 9.58
N TYR A 699 5.51 -24.95 9.07
CA TYR A 699 6.16 -23.95 8.22
C TYR A 699 5.28 -23.59 7.01
N GLN A 700 4.79 -24.59 6.27
CA GLN A 700 3.89 -24.39 5.11
C GLN A 700 2.55 -23.72 5.47
N LYS A 701 2.06 -23.93 6.70
CA LYS A 701 0.87 -23.26 7.22
C LYS A 701 1.11 -21.76 7.42
N TYR A 702 2.27 -21.38 7.99
CA TYR A 702 2.55 -20.01 8.43
C TYR A 702 3.22 -19.12 7.37
N ILE A 703 3.95 -19.70 6.40
CA ILE A 703 4.67 -18.93 5.36
C ILE A 703 3.73 -18.10 4.47
N VAL A 704 4.23 -16.97 3.97
CA VAL A 704 3.51 -16.03 3.07
C VAL A 704 3.77 -16.38 1.60
N ILE A 705 5.04 -16.43 1.19
CA ILE A 705 5.49 -16.80 -0.14
C ILE A 705 5.85 -18.30 -0.12
N THR A 706 5.11 -19.10 -0.88
CA THR A 706 5.43 -20.54 -1.01
C THR A 706 6.52 -20.75 -2.07
N GLU A 707 7.57 -21.47 -1.72
CA GLU A 707 8.65 -21.88 -2.64
C GLU A 707 8.74 -23.40 -2.79
N ILE A 708 9.43 -23.87 -3.84
CA ILE A 708 9.47 -25.29 -4.20
C ILE A 708 10.27 -26.16 -3.23
N ILE A 709 11.35 -25.63 -2.62
CA ILE A 709 12.23 -26.39 -1.72
C ILE A 709 11.46 -26.90 -0.49
N PRO A 710 10.75 -26.06 0.29
CA PRO A 710 9.89 -26.53 1.37
C PRO A 710 8.75 -27.48 0.97
N ILE A 711 8.35 -27.51 -0.32
CA ILE A 711 7.35 -28.49 -0.81
C ILE A 711 8.02 -29.83 -1.08
N LEU A 712 9.19 -29.83 -1.73
CA LEU A 712 9.95 -31.03 -2.05
C LEU A 712 10.35 -31.77 -0.76
N VAL A 713 10.89 -31.05 0.23
CA VAL A 713 11.17 -31.58 1.58
C VAL A 713 9.93 -32.27 2.16
N LEU A 714 8.83 -31.52 2.34
CA LEU A 714 7.60 -32.06 2.93
C LEU A 714 7.08 -33.30 2.18
N SER A 715 7.17 -33.33 0.85
CA SER A 715 6.77 -34.49 0.04
C SER A 715 7.72 -35.68 0.19
N SER A 716 9.01 -35.43 0.40
CA SER A 716 10.06 -36.43 0.52
C SER A 716 10.01 -37.11 1.90
N SER A 717 9.89 -36.34 2.99
CA SER A 717 9.66 -36.88 4.34
C SER A 717 8.36 -37.70 4.41
N CYS A 718 7.29 -37.29 3.70
CA CYS A 718 6.06 -38.09 3.57
C CYS A 718 6.30 -39.45 2.90
N ILE A 719 7.10 -39.48 1.82
CA ILE A 719 7.42 -40.69 1.05
C ILE A 719 8.32 -41.63 1.87
N ILE A 720 9.31 -41.10 2.57
CA ILE A 720 10.27 -41.88 3.37
C ILE A 720 9.59 -42.45 4.62
N LEU A 721 8.79 -41.66 5.34
CA LEU A 721 7.96 -42.16 6.44
C LEU A 721 7.03 -43.30 5.99
N LEU A 722 6.41 -43.17 4.81
CA LEU A 722 5.59 -44.23 4.22
C LEU A 722 6.40 -45.51 3.90
N PHE A 723 7.62 -45.40 3.36
CA PHE A 723 8.49 -46.55 3.14
C PHE A 723 9.01 -47.19 4.43
N LYS A 724 9.35 -46.38 5.45
CA LYS A 724 9.75 -46.86 6.80
C LYS A 724 8.58 -47.61 7.47
N ILE A 725 7.35 -47.07 7.40
CA ILE A 725 6.12 -47.74 7.89
C ILE A 725 5.83 -49.05 7.13
N ILE A 726 5.88 -49.07 5.80
CA ILE A 726 5.66 -50.30 5.01
C ILE A 726 6.70 -51.37 5.36
N SER A 727 7.95 -50.98 5.58
CA SER A 727 9.03 -51.88 5.98
C SER A 727 8.81 -52.48 7.38
N PHE A 728 8.25 -51.70 8.31
CA PHE A 728 7.85 -52.19 9.64
C PHE A 728 6.62 -53.13 9.56
N ILE A 729 5.61 -52.82 8.74
CA ILE A 729 4.45 -53.69 8.52
C ILE A 729 4.89 -55.04 7.94
N TYR A 730 5.77 -55.03 6.93
CA TYR A 730 6.37 -56.22 6.34
C TYR A 730 7.10 -57.08 7.40
N LEU A 731 7.86 -56.44 8.29
CA LEU A 731 8.51 -57.12 9.42
C LEU A 731 7.48 -57.77 10.36
N MET A 732 6.44 -57.03 10.76
CA MET A 732 5.43 -57.50 11.72
C MET A 732 4.66 -58.74 11.22
N PHE A 733 4.32 -58.80 9.93
CA PHE A 733 3.56 -59.92 9.35
C PHE A 733 4.43 -61.17 9.09
N ILE A 734 5.72 -61.02 8.78
CA ILE A 734 6.61 -62.14 8.43
C ILE A 734 7.35 -62.71 9.64
N TYR A 735 7.74 -61.89 10.64
CA TYR A 735 8.43 -62.37 11.85
C TYR A 735 7.50 -62.92 12.94
N LYS A 736 6.37 -63.53 12.54
CA LYS A 736 5.49 -64.28 13.45
C LYS A 736 6.09 -65.67 13.66
N PRO A 737 6.59 -66.03 14.86
CA PRO A 737 7.29 -67.29 15.05
C PRO A 737 6.32 -68.47 14.91
N HIS A 738 6.67 -69.43 14.05
CA HIS A 738 5.95 -70.70 13.98
C HIS A 738 6.14 -71.44 15.32
N ARG A 739 5.05 -71.71 16.04
CA ARG A 739 5.11 -72.58 17.23
C ARG A 739 5.41 -74.00 16.77
N THR A 740 6.67 -74.42 16.90
CA THR A 740 7.07 -75.83 16.79
C THR A 740 6.99 -76.49 18.17
N LEU A 741 6.38 -77.68 18.20
CA LEU A 741 6.17 -78.46 19.43
C LEU A 741 7.28 -79.52 19.55
N THR A 742 8.03 -79.47 20.65
CA THR A 742 8.83 -80.57 21.25
C THR A 742 9.59 -81.58 20.36
N SER A 743 10.93 -81.47 20.38
CA SER A 743 11.86 -82.53 20.83
C SER A 743 11.79 -83.96 20.25
N THR A 744 12.79 -84.30 19.42
CA THR A 744 13.84 -85.35 19.66
C THR A 744 15.06 -85.03 18.76
N VAL A 745 16.30 -85.05 19.25
CA VAL A 745 17.23 -86.20 19.33
C VAL A 745 17.37 -86.97 18.00
N ASP A 746 18.46 -86.74 17.25
CA ASP A 746 19.69 -87.55 17.39
C ASP A 746 20.94 -86.87 16.75
N LYS A 747 22.09 -87.56 16.75
CA LYS A 747 23.42 -87.14 16.24
C LYS A 747 23.68 -87.56 14.78
N ILE A 748 24.69 -86.95 14.13
CA ILE A 748 25.90 -87.60 13.55
C ILE A 748 26.67 -86.65 12.58
N ASP A 749 28.00 -86.71 12.71
CA ASP A 749 29.15 -86.37 11.84
C ASP A 749 29.07 -85.31 10.71
N ASP A 750 29.83 -84.22 10.93
CA ASP A 750 31.12 -83.87 10.27
C ASP A 750 31.52 -84.31 8.83
N THR A 751 32.48 -83.54 8.30
CA THR A 751 33.37 -83.73 7.14
C THR A 751 32.88 -83.49 5.69
N ASN A 752 33.62 -82.58 5.04
CA ASN A 752 34.15 -82.63 3.65
C ASN A 752 33.14 -82.58 2.47
N SER A 753 33.36 -81.75 1.43
CA SER A 753 34.37 -81.79 0.35
C SER A 753 34.10 -82.94 -0.67
N ASP A 754 34.24 -82.75 -1.99
CA ASP A 754 34.74 -81.58 -2.72
C ASP A 754 34.18 -81.48 -4.16
N THR A 755 34.70 -80.51 -4.93
CA THR A 755 34.42 -80.18 -6.34
C THR A 755 34.38 -81.32 -7.39
N ALA A 756 33.90 -80.94 -8.60
CA ALA A 756 34.18 -81.51 -9.93
C ALA A 756 33.35 -82.74 -10.39
N SER A 757 33.06 -82.97 -11.69
CA SER A 757 33.08 -82.11 -12.90
C SER A 757 32.58 -82.89 -14.13
N VAL A 758 31.93 -82.22 -15.12
CA VAL A 758 32.04 -82.50 -16.59
C VAL A 758 31.52 -83.90 -17.06
N GLU A 759 30.85 -84.13 -18.21
CA GLU A 759 30.98 -83.56 -19.56
C GLU A 759 29.67 -83.57 -20.39
N THR A 760 29.80 -83.25 -21.68
CA THR A 760 28.79 -83.04 -22.73
C THR A 760 27.99 -84.27 -23.20
N GLY A 761 26.85 -84.03 -23.85
CA GLY A 761 26.26 -84.94 -24.85
C GLY A 761 24.76 -84.78 -25.02
N GLY A 762 24.22 -84.74 -26.24
CA GLY A 762 22.78 -84.61 -26.46
C GLY A 762 22.29 -84.98 -27.87
N GLY A 763 20.97 -85.13 -28.03
CA GLY A 763 20.28 -85.33 -29.32
C GLY A 763 19.11 -86.33 -29.27
N GLY A 764 17.97 -85.98 -29.88
CA GLY A 764 16.75 -86.82 -29.96
C GLY A 764 15.82 -86.66 -28.74
N ALA A 765 14.63 -86.03 -28.75
CA ALA A 765 13.51 -85.94 -29.72
C ALA A 765 12.48 -87.11 -29.60
N PRO A 766 11.19 -86.92 -29.97
CA PRO A 766 10.23 -86.24 -29.09
C PRO A 766 8.82 -86.90 -28.99
N THR A 767 7.95 -86.29 -28.18
CA THR A 767 6.46 -86.35 -28.21
C THR A 767 5.75 -87.70 -27.98
N SER A 768 4.85 -87.72 -27.00
CA SER A 768 3.83 -88.79 -26.80
C SER A 768 2.44 -88.34 -27.28
N GLU A 769 1.60 -89.32 -27.63
CA GLU A 769 0.29 -89.12 -28.28
C GLU A 769 -0.90 -88.95 -27.29
N THR A 770 -2.13 -89.13 -27.80
CA THR A 770 -3.42 -88.65 -27.25
C THR A 770 -4.30 -89.80 -26.72
N THR A 771 -5.49 -89.47 -26.19
CA THR A 771 -6.67 -90.34 -25.90
C THR A 771 -6.58 -91.23 -24.65
N ALA A 772 -7.66 -91.64 -23.94
CA ALA A 772 -9.13 -91.42 -24.07
C ALA A 772 -9.76 -91.39 -22.64
N ARG A 773 -10.68 -90.49 -22.27
CA ARG A 773 -12.17 -90.45 -22.45
C ARG A 773 -13.00 -91.51 -21.67
N ARG A 774 -13.97 -91.01 -20.86
CA ARG A 774 -15.10 -91.69 -20.14
C ARG A 774 -14.77 -92.54 -18.88
N GLN A 775 -15.67 -92.76 -17.90
CA GLN A 775 -16.80 -91.95 -17.33
C GLN A 775 -17.34 -92.65 -16.03
N ALA A 776 -18.01 -91.89 -15.16
CA ALA A 776 -18.74 -92.31 -13.94
C ALA A 776 -17.87 -92.80 -12.74
N GLY A 777 -18.28 -92.63 -11.47
CA GLY A 777 -19.31 -91.72 -10.94
C GLY A 777 -20.03 -92.20 -9.66
N VAL A 778 -20.19 -91.29 -8.67
CA VAL A 778 -21.06 -91.39 -7.46
C VAL A 778 -20.58 -92.43 -6.41
N THR A 779 -20.60 -92.24 -5.07
CA THR A 779 -21.05 -91.18 -4.11
C THR A 779 -19.85 -90.82 -3.16
N GLU A 780 -19.86 -90.14 -1.99
CA GLU A 780 -20.83 -89.42 -1.13
C GLU A 780 -20.13 -88.34 -0.25
N LEU A 781 -20.90 -87.40 0.34
CA LEU A 781 -20.59 -86.43 1.43
C LEU A 781 -19.37 -85.47 1.28
N GLY A 782 -19.40 -84.22 1.78
CA GLY A 782 -20.39 -83.55 2.64
C GLY A 782 -20.44 -82.02 2.51
N ASN A 783 -21.18 -81.36 3.40
CA ASN A 783 -21.74 -80.01 3.23
C ASN A 783 -20.78 -78.82 3.48
N ILE A 784 -21.00 -77.70 2.78
CA ILE A 784 -21.58 -76.42 3.30
C ILE A 784 -21.71 -75.38 2.15
N GLY A 785 -22.79 -74.59 2.12
CA GLY A 785 -23.08 -73.55 1.09
C GLY A 785 -22.58 -72.12 1.45
N ARG A 786 -22.94 -71.03 0.74
CA ARG A 786 -24.11 -70.80 -0.13
C ARG A 786 -23.97 -69.51 -1.02
N SER A 787 -24.72 -69.47 -2.14
CA SER A 787 -25.11 -68.39 -3.11
C SER A 787 -24.87 -66.89 -2.75
N SER A 788 -24.64 -65.92 -3.66
CA SER A 788 -25.36 -65.48 -4.90
C SER A 788 -26.84 -65.06 -4.65
N GLU A 789 -27.49 -64.10 -5.35
CA GLU A 789 -27.11 -63.24 -6.51
C GLU A 789 -27.96 -61.92 -6.60
N THR A 790 -28.15 -61.34 -7.80
CA THR A 790 -28.60 -59.96 -8.15
C THR A 790 -30.03 -59.46 -7.83
N ARG A 791 -30.12 -58.19 -7.39
CA ARG A 791 -30.98 -57.03 -7.83
C ARG A 791 -32.47 -57.22 -8.25
N THR A 792 -33.37 -56.51 -7.54
CA THR A 792 -34.38 -55.53 -8.05
C THR A 792 -34.96 -54.68 -6.89
N ASP A 793 -35.88 -53.75 -7.19
CA ASP A 793 -36.28 -52.56 -6.40
C ASP A 793 -37.56 -52.73 -5.52
N ASP A 794 -38.10 -51.60 -5.02
CA ASP A 794 -39.39 -51.33 -4.31
C ASP A 794 -39.54 -51.56 -2.76
N ASP A 795 -39.64 -50.42 -2.05
CA ASP A 795 -40.67 -49.96 -1.09
C ASP A 795 -41.25 -50.80 0.09
N ASN A 796 -41.36 -50.13 1.26
CA ASN A 796 -42.20 -50.40 2.46
C ASN A 796 -41.90 -51.71 3.26
N ASN A 797 -42.10 -51.84 4.59
CA ASN A 797 -42.84 -51.03 5.58
C ASN A 797 -42.38 -51.33 7.04
N ASP A 798 -43.03 -50.71 8.03
CA ASP A 798 -43.21 -51.11 9.46
C ASP A 798 -41.99 -51.03 10.43
N ASN A 799 -42.04 -50.31 11.58
CA ASN A 799 -42.92 -50.36 12.78
C ASN A 799 -42.56 -51.52 13.75
N GLU A 800 -42.56 -51.42 15.09
CA GLU A 800 -42.76 -50.33 16.09
C GLU A 800 -42.09 -50.83 17.44
N ILE A 801 -41.89 -50.14 18.59
CA ILE A 801 -42.30 -48.85 19.18
C ILE A 801 -41.22 -48.37 20.20
N LYS A 802 -41.38 -47.13 20.73
CA LYS A 802 -40.93 -46.55 22.03
C LYS A 802 -39.50 -45.99 22.14
N ALA A 803 -39.27 -44.82 22.75
CA ALA A 803 -40.14 -43.69 23.20
C ALA A 803 -39.23 -42.50 23.60
N GLU A 804 -39.62 -41.21 23.64
CA GLU A 804 -40.84 -40.49 23.19
C GLU A 804 -40.50 -39.00 22.87
N LYS A 805 -41.39 -38.33 22.11
CA LYS A 805 -41.79 -36.88 22.04
C LYS A 805 -40.91 -35.78 22.71
N ALA A 806 -40.84 -34.54 22.22
CA ALA A 806 -41.39 -33.81 21.05
C ALA A 806 -40.53 -32.53 20.86
N GLY A 807 -40.51 -31.75 19.76
CA GLY A 807 -41.52 -31.45 18.74
C GLY A 807 -42.17 -30.07 19.02
N LEU A 808 -42.29 -29.11 18.10
CA LEU A 808 -42.02 -29.11 16.65
C LEU A 808 -41.71 -27.66 16.13
N THR A 809 -41.39 -27.55 14.84
CA THR A 809 -41.31 -26.31 14.02
C THR A 809 -42.70 -25.65 13.79
N LYS A 810 -42.94 -24.52 13.09
CA LYS A 810 -42.19 -23.82 11.99
C LYS A 810 -42.77 -22.41 11.72
N GLY A 811 -41.97 -21.51 11.12
CA GLY A 811 -42.41 -20.24 10.51
C GLY A 811 -42.64 -19.06 11.48
N GLY A 812 -42.65 -17.79 11.03
CA GLY A 812 -42.26 -17.28 9.71
C GLY A 812 -42.75 -15.84 9.42
N PHE A 813 -41.87 -15.01 8.85
CA PHE A 813 -42.12 -13.69 8.23
C PHE A 813 -42.44 -12.45 9.12
N LEU A 814 -41.98 -11.30 8.59
CA LEU A 814 -42.36 -9.88 8.85
C LEU A 814 -42.01 -9.17 10.17
N ALA A 815 -41.14 -8.15 10.02
CA ALA A 815 -41.30 -6.74 10.42
C ALA A 815 -41.40 -6.32 11.91
N GLY A 816 -40.98 -5.07 12.17
CA GLY A 816 -41.21 -4.35 13.42
C GLY A 816 -39.99 -3.60 13.94
N ASP A 817 -39.89 -2.30 13.62
CA ASP A 817 -39.02 -1.37 14.34
C ASP A 817 -39.51 -1.14 15.79
N ILE A 818 -38.61 -0.71 16.69
CA ILE A 818 -38.73 0.55 17.48
C ILE A 818 -37.69 0.61 18.62
N TYR A 819 -37.32 1.86 18.95
CA TYR A 819 -36.45 2.31 20.04
C TYR A 819 -36.75 1.70 21.42
N GLY A 820 -35.72 1.72 22.28
CA GLY A 820 -35.84 1.45 23.72
C GLY A 820 -34.67 1.97 24.55
N GLU A 821 -34.60 3.28 24.77
CA GLU A 821 -33.71 3.84 25.80
C GLU A 821 -34.07 3.30 27.19
N LYS A 822 -33.08 2.95 28.01
CA LYS A 822 -33.18 3.04 29.47
C LYS A 822 -31.89 3.51 30.10
N SER A 823 -31.86 4.81 30.41
CA SER A 823 -31.09 5.31 31.55
C SER A 823 -31.62 4.70 32.85
N GLN A 824 -30.72 4.33 33.78
CA GLN A 824 -30.98 4.59 35.20
C GLN A 824 -29.69 4.73 36.01
N THR A 825 -29.76 5.63 36.99
CA THR A 825 -28.60 6.22 37.68
C THR A 825 -28.40 5.65 39.09
N SER A 826 -27.26 6.01 39.70
CA SER A 826 -27.03 6.13 41.14
C SER A 826 -26.70 4.87 41.95
N LYS A 827 -25.49 4.88 42.53
CA LYS A 827 -25.36 5.14 43.97
C LYS A 827 -24.04 5.83 44.33
N GLN A 828 -24.02 6.50 45.47
CA GLN A 828 -23.02 7.50 45.90
C GLN A 828 -22.77 7.37 47.40
N ILE A 829 -21.50 7.17 47.80
CA ILE A 829 -20.93 7.28 49.17
C ILE A 829 -19.41 7.57 49.00
N THR A 830 -18.66 8.25 49.88
CA THR A 830 -18.75 9.66 50.33
C THR A 830 -17.58 9.92 51.32
N GLU A 831 -16.73 10.92 51.02
CA GLU A 831 -15.76 11.58 51.95
C GLU A 831 -14.60 10.68 52.52
N GLU A 832 -13.44 11.18 52.98
CA GLU A 832 -12.84 12.54 53.06
C GLU A 832 -11.27 12.52 53.10
N LYS A 833 -10.65 13.71 52.99
CA LYS A 833 -9.29 14.14 53.47
C LYS A 833 -7.98 13.45 53.04
N ILE A 834 -7.26 14.13 52.15
CA ILE A 834 -5.96 14.83 52.37
C ILE A 834 -4.95 14.24 53.39
N VAL A 835 -3.74 13.90 52.90
CA VAL A 835 -2.42 14.26 53.47
C VAL A 835 -1.48 14.60 52.29
N GLU A 836 -0.52 15.51 52.49
CA GLU A 836 0.51 15.92 51.51
C GLU A 836 1.77 15.04 51.62
N GLU A 837 2.50 14.85 50.52
CA GLU A 837 3.94 14.52 50.58
C GLU A 837 4.65 15.03 49.32
N ASP A 838 5.74 15.78 49.49
CA ASP A 838 6.56 16.36 48.42
C ASP A 838 7.55 15.34 47.85
N SER A 839 7.72 15.34 46.52
CA SER A 839 8.99 14.91 45.90
C SER A 839 9.28 15.68 44.61
N SER A 840 10.09 16.74 44.74
CA SER A 840 10.75 17.38 43.61
C SER A 840 11.99 16.58 43.20
N GLU A 841 12.01 16.04 41.99
CA GLU A 841 13.25 15.62 41.33
C GLU A 841 13.41 16.38 40.01
N GLU A 842 14.57 17.03 39.86
CA GLU A 842 14.91 17.99 38.82
C GLU A 842 16.06 17.39 38.00
N GLU A 843 15.74 16.49 37.05
CA GLU A 843 16.78 15.88 36.20
C GLU A 843 17.30 16.88 35.15
N THR A 844 18.61 17.12 35.23
CA THR A 844 19.33 18.09 34.40
C THR A 844 19.74 17.49 33.05
N PHE A 845 19.61 18.28 31.98
CA PHE A 845 20.17 17.94 30.68
C PHE A 845 21.70 18.05 30.70
N GLU A 846 22.41 16.91 30.67
CA GLU A 846 23.83 16.89 30.31
C GLU A 846 24.00 17.09 28.79
N GLU A 847 24.49 18.25 28.40
CA GLU A 847 25.00 18.52 27.05
C GLU A 847 26.34 17.77 26.84
N LYS A 848 26.41 16.88 25.84
CA LYS A 848 27.64 16.15 25.48
C LYS A 848 28.14 16.53 24.09
N GLU A 849 29.26 17.25 24.06
CA GLU A 849 30.08 17.43 22.88
C GLU A 849 30.42 16.06 22.25
N ILE A 850 30.14 15.90 20.94
CA ILE A 850 30.80 14.87 20.14
C ILE A 850 31.98 15.55 19.42
N LYS A 851 33.19 15.29 19.93
CA LYS A 851 34.42 15.73 19.26
C LYS A 851 34.75 14.82 18.10
N TYR A 852 35.17 15.43 16.99
CA TYR A 852 35.79 14.72 15.87
C TYR A 852 37.18 14.23 16.29
N THR A 853 37.50 12.98 15.96
CA THR A 853 38.85 12.44 16.01
C THR A 853 39.15 11.80 14.66
N GLU A 854 40.16 12.31 13.96
CA GLU A 854 40.76 11.62 12.82
C GLU A 854 41.69 10.52 13.34
N GLU A 855 41.58 9.30 12.83
CA GLU A 855 42.65 8.31 12.97
C GLU A 855 42.72 7.41 11.72
N GLN A 856 43.85 6.73 11.54
CA GLN A 856 44.44 6.55 10.21
C GLN A 856 44.04 5.25 9.48
N GLN A 857 44.18 5.26 8.15
CA GLN A 857 44.09 4.06 7.33
C GLN A 857 45.27 3.11 7.63
N GLU A 858 44.99 1.82 7.79
CA GLU A 858 45.97 0.76 7.56
C GLU A 858 45.37 -0.29 6.61
N THR A 859 46.22 -0.93 5.81
CA THR A 859 45.83 -1.59 4.55
C THR A 859 45.42 -3.06 4.70
N GLY A 860 44.43 -3.50 3.92
CA GLY A 860 44.14 -4.91 3.63
C GLY A 860 43.68 -5.07 2.18
N GLU A 861 44.35 -5.94 1.42
CA GLU A 861 44.07 -6.16 0.00
C GLU A 861 42.87 -7.08 -0.24
N GLN A 862 42.07 -6.79 -1.28
CA GLN A 862 41.35 -7.80 -2.04
C GLN A 862 41.17 -7.34 -3.49
N GLU A 863 41.30 -8.28 -4.44
CA GLU A 863 41.31 -7.98 -5.88
C GLU A 863 39.91 -7.62 -6.41
N GLU A 864 39.82 -6.55 -7.20
CA GLU A 864 38.61 -6.22 -7.99
C GLU A 864 39.01 -5.98 -9.46
N THR A 865 38.43 -6.76 -10.37
CA THR A 865 38.86 -6.82 -11.78
C THR A 865 38.15 -5.76 -12.63
N THR A 866 38.73 -4.57 -12.74
CA THR A 866 38.20 -3.49 -13.58
C THR A 866 38.43 -3.74 -15.08
N THR A 867 37.36 -3.88 -15.85
CA THR A 867 37.40 -3.88 -17.33
C THR A 867 37.08 -2.49 -17.86
N THR A 868 38.03 -1.86 -18.55
CA THR A 868 37.89 -0.49 -19.09
C THR A 868 37.52 -0.52 -20.57
N THR A 869 36.27 -0.22 -20.91
CA THR A 869 35.83 -0.03 -22.30
C THR A 869 36.18 1.38 -22.78
N THR A 870 36.78 1.50 -23.98
CA THR A 870 37.07 2.81 -24.61
C THR A 870 36.31 2.92 -25.94
N THR A 871 35.42 3.89 -26.05
CA THR A 871 34.61 4.13 -27.27
C THR A 871 35.24 5.24 -28.11
N TYR A 872 35.37 5.01 -29.42
CA TYR A 872 35.74 6.03 -30.40
C TYR A 872 34.49 6.50 -31.15
N ILE A 873 34.43 7.80 -31.47
CA ILE A 873 33.37 8.44 -32.26
C ILE A 873 34.03 9.14 -33.45
N THR A 874 33.45 8.99 -34.64
CA THR A 874 33.81 9.73 -35.85
C THR A 874 32.54 10.24 -36.51
N GLU A 875 32.44 11.56 -36.69
CA GLU A 875 31.35 12.22 -37.40
C GLU A 875 31.75 12.44 -38.86
N ASP A 876 30.88 12.07 -39.81
CA ASP A 876 30.94 12.48 -41.21
C ASP A 876 29.62 13.22 -41.56
N VAL A 877 29.72 14.39 -42.18
CA VAL A 877 28.59 15.27 -42.52
C VAL A 877 28.36 15.28 -44.02
N SER A 878 27.13 15.00 -44.47
CA SER A 878 26.82 14.68 -45.87
C SER A 878 25.75 15.57 -46.51
N GLY A 879 26.07 16.86 -46.67
CA GLY A 879 25.47 17.72 -47.71
C GLY A 879 24.08 18.31 -47.43
N ASP A 880 24.05 19.63 -47.21
CA ASP A 880 22.78 20.39 -47.12
C ASP A 880 22.07 20.52 -48.47
N THR A 881 20.74 20.54 -48.43
CA THR A 881 19.90 21.08 -49.51
C THR A 881 18.96 22.15 -48.98
N THR A 882 18.73 23.18 -49.79
CA THR A 882 17.86 24.33 -49.47
C THR A 882 16.83 24.52 -50.57
N GLU A 883 15.55 24.55 -50.20
CA GLU A 883 14.45 24.99 -51.07
C GLU A 883 13.86 26.30 -50.55
N ILE A 884 13.45 27.18 -51.48
CA ILE A 884 12.89 28.50 -51.19
C ILE A 884 11.46 28.53 -51.73
N ASN A 885 10.48 28.77 -50.86
CA ASN A 885 9.09 28.84 -51.26
C ASN A 885 8.78 30.20 -51.92
N PRO A 886 8.46 30.24 -53.24
CA PRO A 886 8.33 31.51 -53.98
C PRO A 886 7.11 32.35 -53.59
N ASN A 887 6.15 31.79 -52.84
CA ASN A 887 4.94 32.49 -52.40
C ASN A 887 5.03 33.05 -50.97
N THR A 888 6.03 32.65 -50.18
CA THR A 888 6.23 33.15 -48.80
C THR A 888 7.60 33.79 -48.56
N GLY A 889 8.59 33.52 -49.42
CA GLY A 889 9.96 34.01 -49.25
C GLY A 889 10.74 33.34 -48.13
N ILE A 890 10.17 32.30 -47.50
CA ILE A 890 10.82 31.50 -46.46
C ILE A 890 11.69 30.44 -47.15
N SER A 891 12.93 30.36 -46.71
CA SER A 891 13.88 29.29 -47.02
C SER A 891 13.83 28.26 -45.89
N SER A 892 13.91 26.98 -46.22
CA SER A 892 14.15 25.91 -45.24
C SER A 892 15.35 25.06 -45.66
N SER A 893 16.16 24.70 -44.68
CA SER A 893 17.39 23.90 -44.81
C SER A 893 17.18 22.53 -44.16
N GLN A 894 17.51 21.47 -44.90
CA GLN A 894 17.58 20.11 -44.36
C GLN A 894 19.05 19.66 -44.32
N SER A 895 19.47 19.14 -43.16
CA SER A 895 20.83 18.63 -42.93
C SER A 895 20.78 17.27 -42.25
N GLU A 896 21.63 16.32 -42.68
CA GLU A 896 21.60 14.93 -42.20
C GLU A 896 22.94 14.50 -41.61
N VAL A 897 22.91 14.12 -40.33
CA VAL A 897 24.06 13.63 -39.57
C VAL A 897 23.88 12.13 -39.33
N THR A 898 24.89 11.32 -39.66
CA THR A 898 24.82 9.86 -39.55
C THR A 898 25.88 9.33 -38.58
N GLU A 899 25.44 8.94 -37.38
CA GLU A 899 26.27 8.26 -36.39
C GLU A 899 26.36 6.76 -36.73
N THR A 900 27.55 6.16 -36.69
CA THR A 900 27.73 4.71 -36.88
C THR A 900 28.48 4.12 -35.70
N VAL A 901 27.91 3.09 -35.07
CA VAL A 901 28.44 2.42 -33.88
C VAL A 901 28.71 0.95 -34.18
N THR A 902 29.95 0.52 -33.96
CA THR A 902 30.43 -0.87 -34.05
C THR A 902 30.93 -1.36 -32.69
N THR A 903 30.55 -2.58 -32.32
CA THR A 903 31.03 -3.28 -31.12
C THR A 903 32.18 -4.24 -31.47
N GLU A 904 33.12 -4.47 -30.55
CA GLU A 904 34.40 -5.18 -30.84
C GLU A 904 34.27 -6.62 -31.36
N ASP A 905 33.17 -7.33 -31.08
CA ASP A 905 32.90 -8.68 -31.65
C ASP A 905 32.44 -8.66 -33.12
N GLY A 906 32.36 -7.48 -33.76
CA GLY A 906 32.25 -7.31 -35.22
C GLY A 906 30.91 -7.65 -35.89
N ASP A 907 30.05 -8.45 -35.25
CA ASP A 907 28.83 -9.02 -35.86
C ASP A 907 27.62 -8.05 -35.87
N THR A 908 27.73 -6.86 -35.27
CA THR A 908 26.70 -5.81 -35.30
C THR A 908 27.26 -4.40 -35.52
N THR A 909 26.80 -3.76 -36.59
CA THR A 909 26.94 -2.32 -36.84
C THR A 909 25.55 -1.67 -36.73
N THR A 910 25.41 -0.63 -35.91
CA THR A 910 24.18 0.16 -35.80
C THR A 910 24.43 1.56 -36.34
N THR A 911 23.68 1.96 -37.37
CA THR A 911 23.76 3.30 -37.97
C THR A 911 22.49 4.08 -37.63
N ILE A 912 22.65 5.30 -37.12
CA ILE A 912 21.58 6.22 -36.72
C ILE A 912 21.73 7.52 -37.50
N THR A 913 20.89 7.73 -38.50
CA THR A 913 20.77 9.00 -39.21
C THR A 913 19.74 9.90 -38.50
N LYS A 914 20.13 11.14 -38.22
CA LYS A 914 19.27 12.21 -37.68
C LYS A 914 19.17 13.31 -38.74
N THR A 915 17.96 13.53 -39.23
CA THR A 915 17.61 14.64 -40.12
C THR A 915 17.15 15.83 -39.29
N PHE A 916 17.78 16.99 -39.49
CA PHE A 916 17.42 18.26 -38.88
C PHE A 916 16.78 19.18 -39.94
N TYR A 917 15.83 20.01 -39.50
CA TYR A 917 15.13 20.98 -40.32
C TYR A 917 15.15 22.34 -39.60
N GLU A 918 15.64 23.39 -40.28
CA GLU A 918 15.50 24.81 -39.90
C GLU A 918 14.78 25.58 -41.01
#